data_AF-A0ABD0T6R6-F1
#
_entry.id   AF-A0ABD0T6R6-F1
#
_cell.length_a   1.000
_cell.length_b   1.000
_cell.length_c   1.000
_cell.angle_alpha   90.00
_cell.angle_beta   90.00
_cell.angle_gamma   90.00
#
_symmetry.space_group_name_H-M   'P 1'
#
loop_
_entity.id
_entity.type
_entity.pdbx_description
1 polymer ?
#
loop_
_entity_poly.entity_id
_entity_poly.type
_entity_poly.pdbx_seq_one_letter_code
_entity_poly.pdbx_strand_id
1 'polypeptide(L)'
;MIESVSRRAFSSTSGTYNVRASELARERKLNIFNVTVQFLDDTQHSFQIEKKAKGNVLLEQVFQHLELVEKDYFGLQFTENGSPPNATNTEITRWLDSGKSVKKQVGANAQFWLAVRFYPPEPSRLAEEFTRYLLCLQLRKLLLDGRMAAPKNTALLLASFTVQAELGDYNVSEHPPNYLSELCLLPKQSAEDERRIRELHKLHKGQAPADAEANFLEHAKRLDCYGVESHPAKDYNGKDIFIGVTSIGIVVFQNNIRVNTFSWSKIVKISFKKKQFFIQLKREPSETYDTVLGFNMRSGRAAKALWRCSVERHGFFRLRAPRRRPLLGALGALAGITAPTVPRTETQALEDARRSRSTNRSFVRRSSSRNRERSAGTASPGGAVATLNACARGARVTGHTEPAPRAAWCVAQPQPEEDDGGFLERALRVPLSYVDESDSGSEPAAEEAVCVRLAAGADGRFGFNVRGGGGGPVLVSRVAPRTRVQLQEGDQVISINGNDVDEMTHEQVVQLIRNTRGVLTLLVKPNAVYEPEETGPEEPAVCFVPLSSGEYDGDALEQSMLLLGDGLASGAALKQYETLLRRLPDEPSNVAKAPHNLNKNRYRDIAPYDSTRVILKNGPTGDYINASYINMEIPNSDLVLTYIATQGPLASTVGDFWQMVWESESSLVVMLTVLAERGRAKCHQYWPKLGAAPLKATSSLTVTTTSEENWGHYTRREMCLKDNNGASRVVTQLQYTAWPDHGVPDDSAAFIRFTQLCSELRNHRAVIPTVVQEPDPEEERLLDPPLIVHCSAGVGRTGALILAETAIELLSRRQPLYPLDLVRHMRTQRPMCIQNASQYKFVCESIQAAYAGGLPRAPAD
;
A
#
# COMPACT_ATOMS: atom_id res chain seq x y z
N MET A 1 -11.18 37.08 -71.92
CA MET A 1 -9.70 36.97 -72.05
C MET A 1 -9.13 37.15 -70.65
N ILE A 2 -8.78 36.11 -69.89
CA ILE A 2 -7.67 35.14 -70.12
C ILE A 2 -6.35 35.95 -70.23
N GLU A 3 -5.32 35.83 -69.37
CA GLU A 3 -4.76 34.61 -68.79
C GLU A 3 -3.84 34.89 -67.59
N SER A 4 -3.72 33.87 -66.73
CA SER A 4 -2.68 33.58 -65.74
C SER A 4 -1.25 33.53 -66.32
N VAL A 5 -0.21 33.62 -65.48
CA VAL A 5 0.80 32.53 -65.28
C VAL A 5 1.65 32.80 -64.02
N SER A 6 1.81 31.74 -63.24
CA SER A 6 2.71 31.51 -62.09
C SER A 6 4.13 31.13 -62.53
N ARG A 7 5.19 31.50 -61.78
CA ARG A 7 6.18 30.53 -61.24
C ARG A 7 7.33 31.18 -60.44
N ARG A 8 7.77 30.37 -59.48
CA ARG A 8 8.79 30.48 -58.43
C ARG A 8 10.23 30.88 -58.84
N ALA A 9 10.93 31.35 -57.81
CA ALA A 9 12.34 31.14 -57.43
C ALA A 9 13.42 31.99 -58.12
N PHE A 10 14.12 32.82 -57.33
CA PHE A 10 15.56 32.69 -57.08
C PHE A 10 15.93 33.36 -55.75
N SER A 11 16.73 32.66 -54.98
CA SER A 11 17.40 33.09 -53.76
C SER A 11 18.43 34.19 -54.05
N SER A 12 18.35 35.30 -53.32
CA SER A 12 19.54 36.10 -53.04
C SER A 12 19.58 36.37 -51.54
N THR A 13 20.49 35.68 -50.88
CA THR A 13 20.99 35.89 -49.53
C THR A 13 21.51 37.34 -49.40
N SER A 14 20.62 38.27 -49.05
CA SER A 14 21.03 39.59 -48.53
C SER A 14 21.04 39.52 -47.01
N GLY A 15 22.21 39.22 -46.45
CA GLY A 15 22.46 39.30 -45.02
C GLY A 15 22.89 40.71 -44.67
N THR A 16 21.96 41.61 -44.38
CA THR A 16 22.30 42.92 -43.81
C THR A 16 22.56 42.78 -42.31
N TYR A 17 23.82 42.92 -41.89
CA TYR A 17 24.22 42.98 -40.48
C TYR A 17 24.34 44.45 -40.03
N ASN A 18 23.40 44.91 -39.22
CA ASN A 18 23.37 46.28 -38.74
C ASN A 18 24.24 46.44 -37.49
N VAL A 19 25.52 46.72 -37.73
CA VAL A 19 26.55 46.93 -36.69
C VAL A 19 26.11 48.01 -35.69
N ARG A 20 25.46 49.09 -36.14
CA ARG A 20 25.00 50.17 -35.27
C ARG A 20 23.85 49.74 -34.35
N ALA A 21 22.95 48.86 -34.83
CA ALA A 21 21.92 48.26 -34.00
C ALA A 21 22.48 47.25 -32.98
N SER A 22 23.55 46.53 -33.33
CA SER A 22 24.28 45.64 -32.42
C SER A 22 25.08 46.41 -31.36
N GLU A 23 25.75 47.50 -31.73
CA GLU A 23 26.46 48.40 -30.80
C GLU A 23 25.48 49.14 -29.86
N LEU A 24 24.34 49.64 -30.39
CA LEU A 24 23.25 50.21 -29.58
C LEU A 24 22.59 49.17 -28.65
N ALA A 25 22.59 47.88 -29.00
CA ALA A 25 22.13 46.81 -28.11
C ALA A 25 23.12 46.56 -26.96
N ARG A 26 24.42 46.83 -27.18
CA ARG A 26 25.48 46.77 -26.16
C ARG A 26 25.41 47.95 -25.18
N GLU A 27 24.99 49.12 -25.65
CA GLU A 27 24.83 50.35 -24.84
C GLU A 27 23.47 50.50 -24.15
N ARG A 28 22.50 49.59 -24.39
CA ARG A 28 21.23 49.60 -23.65
C ARG A 28 21.51 49.30 -22.19
N LYS A 29 21.41 50.32 -21.32
CA LYS A 29 21.22 50.14 -19.87
C LYS A 29 20.09 49.13 -19.68
N LEU A 30 20.43 47.88 -19.36
CA LEU A 30 19.46 46.84 -19.09
C LEU A 30 18.61 47.36 -17.94
N ASN A 31 17.32 47.52 -18.21
CA ASN A 31 16.38 48.09 -17.26
C ASN A 31 16.04 46.97 -16.27
N ILE A 32 16.95 46.72 -15.34
CA ILE A 32 16.93 45.66 -14.34
C ILE A 32 15.97 46.05 -13.21
N PHE A 33 15.33 45.06 -12.59
CA PHE A 33 14.64 45.24 -11.32
C PHE A 33 14.96 44.08 -10.38
N ASN A 34 15.03 44.40 -9.09
CA ASN A 34 15.40 43.45 -8.05
C ASN A 34 14.16 42.68 -7.59
N VAL A 35 14.35 41.39 -7.36
CA VAL A 35 13.31 40.48 -6.89
C VAL A 35 13.85 39.70 -5.71
N THR A 36 13.14 39.72 -4.59
CA THR A 36 13.52 38.97 -3.39
C THR A 36 12.77 37.65 -3.34
N VAL A 37 13.49 36.55 -3.18
CA VAL A 37 12.92 35.22 -3.00
C VAL A 37 13.25 34.72 -1.60
N GLN A 38 12.25 34.34 -0.84
CA GLN A 38 12.39 33.61 0.42
C GLN A 38 12.33 32.10 0.15
N PHE A 39 13.34 31.38 0.65
CA PHE A 39 13.45 29.94 0.52
C PHE A 39 12.78 29.20 1.69
N LEU A 40 12.73 27.87 1.59
CA LEU A 40 12.04 27.01 2.58
C LEU A 40 12.78 26.91 3.91
N ASP A 41 14.07 27.23 3.94
CA ASP A 41 14.91 27.34 5.14
C ASP A 41 14.89 28.75 5.76
N ASP A 42 13.93 29.59 5.35
CA ASP A 42 13.75 30.99 5.72
C ASP A 42 14.89 31.94 5.33
N THR A 43 15.82 31.49 4.49
CA THR A 43 16.81 32.41 3.91
C THR A 43 16.20 33.21 2.78
N GLN A 44 16.78 34.38 2.50
CA GLN A 44 16.32 35.26 1.43
C GLN A 44 17.47 35.59 0.49
N HIS A 45 17.18 35.60 -0.82
CA HIS A 45 18.13 36.03 -1.83
C HIS A 45 17.49 37.01 -2.81
N SER A 46 18.25 38.03 -3.21
CA SER A 46 17.82 39.04 -4.16
C SER A 46 18.38 38.74 -5.54
N PHE A 47 17.50 38.48 -6.50
CA PHE A 47 17.84 38.22 -7.89
C PHE A 47 17.67 39.49 -8.73
N GLN A 48 18.58 39.70 -9.67
CA GLN A 48 18.51 40.78 -10.65
C GLN A 48 17.99 40.24 -11.97
N ILE A 49 16.81 40.70 -12.38
CA ILE A 49 16.20 40.29 -13.66
C ILE A 49 15.81 41.49 -14.50
N GLU A 50 15.79 41.31 -15.81
CA GLU A 50 15.32 42.34 -16.73
C GLU A 50 13.82 42.61 -16.53
N LYS A 51 13.37 43.86 -16.66
CA LYS A 51 11.93 44.22 -16.57
C LYS A 51 11.02 43.46 -17.55
N LYS A 52 11.57 42.95 -18.66
CA LYS A 52 10.85 42.15 -19.66
C LYS A 52 11.00 40.64 -19.44
N ALA A 53 11.83 40.20 -18.50
CA ALA A 53 12.08 38.79 -18.22
C ALA A 53 10.78 38.06 -17.89
N LYS A 54 10.67 36.84 -18.42
CA LYS A 54 9.56 35.91 -18.16
C LYS A 54 9.80 35.14 -16.86
N GLY A 55 8.75 34.55 -16.30
CA GLY A 55 8.83 33.78 -15.06
C GLY A 55 9.83 32.62 -15.11
N ASN A 56 10.00 31.98 -16.27
CA ASN A 56 10.99 30.91 -16.43
C ASN A 56 12.44 31.36 -16.18
N VAL A 57 12.78 32.62 -16.49
CA VAL A 57 14.13 33.16 -16.25
C VAL A 57 14.42 33.24 -14.75
N LEU A 58 13.46 33.76 -13.98
CA LEU A 58 13.58 33.84 -12.52
C LEU A 58 13.62 32.44 -11.88
N LEU A 59 12.76 31.53 -12.33
CA LEU A 59 12.76 30.14 -11.86
C LEU A 59 14.11 29.47 -12.08
N GLU A 60 14.69 29.59 -13.28
CA GLU A 60 15.99 28.97 -13.57
C GLU A 60 17.11 29.58 -12.73
N GLN A 61 17.14 30.91 -12.52
CA GLN A 61 18.11 31.54 -11.64
C GLN A 61 17.98 31.04 -10.19
N VAL A 62 16.76 30.87 -9.70
CA VAL A 62 16.48 30.34 -8.35
C VAL A 62 16.96 28.89 -8.23
N PHE A 63 16.61 28.03 -9.17
CA PHE A 63 16.99 26.62 -9.13
C PHE A 63 18.49 26.43 -9.30
N GLN A 64 19.14 27.25 -10.12
CA GLN A 64 20.58 27.27 -10.25
C GLN A 64 21.27 27.75 -8.97
N HIS A 65 20.73 28.76 -8.29
CA HIS A 65 21.26 29.24 -7.01
C HIS A 65 21.23 28.16 -5.93
N LEU A 66 20.16 27.36 -5.89
CA LEU A 66 20.00 26.24 -4.96
C LEU A 66 20.67 24.95 -5.44
N GLU A 67 21.18 24.93 -6.67
CA GLU A 67 21.72 23.73 -7.34
C GLU A 67 20.71 22.56 -7.35
N LEU A 68 19.42 22.90 -7.46
CA LEU A 68 18.29 21.98 -7.37
C LEU A 68 18.10 21.20 -8.68
N VAL A 69 18.32 19.88 -8.61
CA VAL A 69 18.18 18.96 -9.76
C VAL A 69 16.71 18.66 -10.05
N GLU A 70 15.96 18.23 -9.04
CA GLU A 70 14.53 17.84 -9.16
C GLU A 70 13.59 19.06 -9.10
N LYS A 71 13.89 20.08 -9.92
CA LYS A 71 13.25 21.40 -9.91
C LYS A 71 11.76 21.40 -10.27
N ASP A 72 11.30 20.39 -11.00
CA ASP A 72 9.91 20.32 -11.50
C ASP A 72 8.86 20.18 -10.37
N TYR A 73 9.26 19.74 -9.17
CA TYR A 73 8.38 19.67 -8.00
C TYR A 73 8.13 21.04 -7.34
N PHE A 74 8.87 22.07 -7.71
CA PHE A 74 8.88 23.37 -7.02
C PHE A 74 8.35 24.51 -7.88
N GLY A 75 7.97 25.60 -7.23
CA GLY A 75 7.63 26.85 -7.90
C GLY A 75 7.73 28.05 -6.97
N LEU A 76 7.47 29.23 -7.53
CA LEU A 76 7.44 30.48 -6.79
C LEU A 76 6.01 30.95 -6.58
N GLN A 77 5.66 31.22 -5.33
CA GLN A 77 4.41 31.88 -4.94
C GLN A 77 4.63 33.36 -4.69
N PHE A 78 3.61 34.17 -4.92
CA PHE A 78 3.54 35.58 -4.53
C PHE A 78 2.11 35.93 -4.14
N THR A 79 1.93 37.02 -3.39
CA THR A 79 0.62 37.52 -2.99
C THR A 79 0.37 38.89 -3.62
N GLU A 80 -0.88 39.20 -3.95
CA GLU A 80 -1.24 40.47 -4.60
C GLU A 80 -0.89 41.70 -3.72
N ASN A 81 -0.87 41.53 -2.39
CA ASN A 81 -0.55 42.56 -1.40
C ASN A 81 0.91 42.51 -0.88
N GLY A 82 1.72 41.55 -1.34
CA GLY A 82 3.10 41.37 -0.92
C GLY A 82 3.29 40.79 0.49
N SER A 83 2.24 40.31 1.17
CA SER A 83 2.38 39.65 2.47
C SER A 83 2.79 38.17 2.32
N PRO A 84 3.44 37.54 3.31
CA PRO A 84 3.77 36.12 3.26
C PRO A 84 2.53 35.23 3.04
N PRO A 85 2.60 34.18 2.19
CA PRO A 85 1.54 33.19 2.05
C PRO A 85 1.28 32.49 3.38
N ASN A 86 0.02 32.50 3.83
CA ASN A 86 -0.43 31.87 5.07
C ASN A 86 -1.83 31.24 4.87
N ALA A 87 -2.42 30.69 5.94
CA ALA A 87 -3.72 30.03 5.88
C ALA A 87 -4.88 31.00 5.51
N THR A 88 -4.78 32.27 5.87
CA THR A 88 -5.89 33.25 5.77
C THR A 88 -5.88 34.04 4.47
N ASN A 89 -4.76 34.09 3.74
CA ASN A 89 -4.61 34.85 2.49
C ASN A 89 -4.51 33.98 1.23
N THR A 90 -4.90 32.70 1.31
CA THR A 90 -4.86 31.75 0.18
C THR A 90 -5.57 32.26 -1.09
N GLU A 91 -6.60 33.09 -0.97
CA GLU A 91 -7.35 33.64 -2.11
C GLU A 91 -6.55 34.64 -2.97
N ILE A 92 -5.58 35.33 -2.36
CA ILE A 92 -4.70 36.32 -3.01
C ILE A 92 -3.31 35.76 -3.35
N THR A 93 -3.02 34.52 -2.93
CA THR A 93 -1.78 33.81 -3.27
C THR A 93 -1.85 33.28 -4.70
N ARG A 94 -0.76 33.44 -5.45
CA ARG A 94 -0.63 33.08 -6.86
C ARG A 94 0.70 32.38 -7.11
N TRP A 95 0.69 31.41 -8.02
CA TRP A 95 1.90 30.85 -8.58
C TRP A 95 2.43 31.75 -9.71
N LEU A 96 3.75 31.93 -9.77
CA LEU A 96 4.41 32.58 -10.88
C LEU A 96 4.18 31.79 -12.18
N ASP A 97 3.65 32.47 -13.19
CA ASP A 97 3.47 31.92 -14.52
C ASP A 97 4.78 32.04 -15.30
N SER A 98 5.35 30.90 -15.69
CA SER A 98 6.62 30.82 -16.39
C SER A 98 6.61 31.49 -17.76
N GLY A 99 5.44 31.57 -18.42
CA GLY A 99 5.29 32.14 -19.76
C GLY A 99 5.08 33.66 -19.78
N LYS A 100 4.77 34.28 -18.64
CA LYS A 100 4.46 35.72 -18.53
C LYS A 100 5.61 36.51 -17.93
N SER A 101 5.65 37.81 -18.25
CA SER A 101 6.63 38.74 -17.67
C SER A 101 6.46 38.82 -16.16
N VAL A 102 7.55 38.70 -15.40
CA VAL A 102 7.53 38.75 -13.92
C VAL A 102 6.93 40.06 -13.44
N LYS A 103 7.41 41.19 -13.97
CA LYS A 103 6.94 42.54 -13.62
C LYS A 103 5.46 42.78 -13.90
N LYS A 104 4.86 42.06 -14.85
CA LYS A 104 3.42 42.17 -15.14
C LYS A 104 2.55 41.35 -14.17
N GLN A 105 3.16 40.44 -13.41
CA GLN A 105 2.46 39.57 -12.47
C GLN A 105 2.52 40.11 -11.03
N VAL A 106 3.64 40.74 -10.65
CA VAL A 106 3.82 41.33 -9.32
C VAL A 106 3.60 42.84 -9.31
N GLY A 107 3.12 43.35 -8.16
CA GLY A 107 2.95 44.78 -7.91
C GLY A 107 4.26 45.51 -7.60
N ALA A 108 4.19 46.59 -6.81
CA ALA A 108 5.36 47.39 -6.44
C ALA A 108 6.40 46.60 -5.61
N ASN A 109 5.95 45.61 -4.82
CA ASN A 109 6.81 44.74 -4.02
C ASN A 109 7.03 43.41 -4.75
N ALA A 110 8.22 43.21 -5.30
CA ALA A 110 8.59 41.98 -6.00
C ALA A 110 9.17 40.93 -5.03
N GLN A 111 8.30 40.39 -4.17
CA GLN A 111 8.65 39.34 -3.22
C GLN A 111 8.00 38.01 -3.62
N PHE A 112 8.79 36.93 -3.54
CA PHE A 112 8.37 35.57 -3.85
C PHE A 112 8.76 34.59 -2.74
N TRP A 113 8.05 33.48 -2.68
CA TRP A 113 8.32 32.37 -1.76
C TRP A 113 8.49 31.09 -2.55
N LEU A 114 9.59 30.39 -2.35
CA LEU A 114 9.76 29.03 -2.85
C LEU A 114 8.78 28.11 -2.13
N ALA A 115 8.06 27.29 -2.89
CA ALA A 115 7.12 26.33 -2.35
C ALA A 115 7.09 25.06 -3.20
N VAL A 116 6.77 23.93 -2.55
CA VAL A 116 6.48 22.67 -3.26
C VAL A 116 5.15 22.83 -3.99
N ARG A 117 5.20 22.62 -5.31
CA ARG A 117 4.04 22.72 -6.20
C ARG A 117 3.38 21.36 -6.40
N PHE A 118 4.18 20.31 -6.55
CA PHE A 118 3.72 18.95 -6.74
C PHE A 118 4.29 18.08 -5.64
N TYR A 119 3.41 17.45 -4.86
CA TYR A 119 3.81 16.59 -3.76
C TYR A 119 3.84 15.15 -4.28
N PRO A 120 5.01 14.49 -4.30
CA PRO A 120 5.12 13.13 -4.80
C PRO A 120 4.25 12.20 -3.93
N PRO A 121 3.46 11.28 -4.52
CA PRO A 121 2.72 10.29 -3.72
C PRO A 121 3.65 9.43 -2.86
N GLU A 122 4.87 9.22 -3.35
CA GLU A 122 5.89 8.40 -2.72
C GLU A 122 7.19 9.21 -2.62
N PRO A 123 7.46 9.89 -1.48
CA PRO A 123 8.64 10.73 -1.29
C PRO A 123 9.97 9.97 -1.41
N SER A 124 9.96 8.66 -1.18
CA SER A 124 11.13 7.78 -1.35
C SER A 124 11.60 7.68 -2.81
N ARG A 125 10.75 8.02 -3.79
CA ARG A 125 11.12 8.08 -5.22
C ARG A 125 11.99 9.28 -5.58
N LEU A 126 12.05 10.30 -4.73
CA LEU A 126 12.92 11.47 -4.94
C LEU A 126 14.37 11.01 -4.83
N ALA A 127 15.17 11.30 -5.86
CA ALA A 127 16.55 10.86 -5.92
C ALA A 127 17.45 11.65 -4.94
N GLU A 128 17.28 12.96 -4.86
CA GLU A 128 18.18 13.84 -4.12
C GLU A 128 17.74 14.02 -2.66
N GLU A 129 18.70 13.88 -1.74
CA GLU A 129 18.50 14.14 -0.31
C GLU A 129 18.06 15.58 -0.05
N PHE A 130 18.65 16.53 -0.79
CA PHE A 130 18.29 17.95 -0.68
C PHE A 130 16.81 18.19 -1.06
N THR A 131 16.28 17.47 -2.05
CA THR A 131 14.86 17.57 -2.41
C THR A 131 13.95 17.06 -1.30
N ARG A 132 14.32 15.93 -0.67
CA ARG A 132 13.60 15.36 0.47
C ARG A 132 13.62 16.32 1.67
N TYR A 133 14.77 16.92 1.95
CA TYR A 133 14.91 17.95 2.99
C TYR A 133 14.00 19.17 2.74
N LEU A 134 13.98 19.72 1.52
CA LEU A 134 13.08 20.83 1.17
C LEU A 134 11.61 20.44 1.33
N LEU A 135 11.23 19.20 1.00
CA LEU A 135 9.88 18.69 1.22
C LEU A 135 9.54 18.61 2.72
N CYS A 136 10.46 18.15 3.57
CA CYS A 136 10.30 18.17 5.03
C CYS A 136 10.03 19.59 5.54
N LEU A 137 10.86 20.56 5.13
CA LEU A 137 10.69 21.97 5.53
C LEU A 137 9.31 22.52 5.11
N GLN A 138 8.87 22.21 3.89
CA GLN A 138 7.56 22.62 3.42
C GLN A 138 6.42 22.04 4.27
N LEU A 139 6.47 20.75 4.59
CA LEU A 139 5.42 20.07 5.37
C LEU A 139 5.40 20.53 6.83
N ARG A 140 6.59 20.71 7.43
CA ARG A 140 6.74 21.30 8.76
C ARG A 140 6.10 22.69 8.82
N LYS A 141 6.39 23.54 7.84
CA LYS A 141 5.77 24.87 7.72
C LYS A 141 4.25 24.79 7.63
N LEU A 142 3.71 23.85 6.84
CA LEU A 142 2.26 23.67 6.74
C LEU A 142 1.60 23.19 8.03
N LEU A 143 2.27 22.33 8.81
CA LEU A 143 1.81 21.89 10.14
C LEU A 143 1.81 23.06 11.13
N LEU A 144 2.89 23.85 11.16
CA LEU A 144 3.03 25.01 12.04
C LEU A 144 2.02 26.12 11.72
N ASP A 145 1.79 26.38 10.44
CA ASP A 145 0.82 27.37 9.96
C ASP A 145 -0.64 26.88 10.11
N GLY A 146 -0.87 25.63 10.52
CA GLY A 146 -2.21 25.02 10.60
C GLY A 146 -2.88 24.80 9.24
N ARG A 147 -2.11 24.85 8.14
CA ARG A 147 -2.58 24.59 6.77
C ARG A 147 -2.67 23.09 6.47
N MET A 148 -1.92 22.28 7.22
CA MET A 148 -1.99 20.82 7.23
C MET A 148 -2.38 20.38 8.64
N ALA A 149 -3.43 19.56 8.76
CA ALA A 149 -3.90 19.06 10.04
C ALA A 149 -3.37 17.64 10.28
N ALA A 150 -2.81 17.39 11.45
CA ALA A 150 -2.38 16.06 11.88
C ALA A 150 -3.02 15.71 13.22
N PRO A 151 -3.38 14.43 13.45
CA PRO A 151 -3.68 13.95 14.78
C PRO A 151 -2.55 14.28 15.75
N LYS A 152 -2.89 14.57 17.01
CA LYS A 152 -1.93 15.05 18.00
C LYS A 152 -0.70 14.14 18.14
N ASN A 153 -0.91 12.83 18.24
CA ASN A 153 0.18 11.86 18.36
C ASN A 153 1.07 11.82 17.11
N THR A 154 0.48 11.89 15.92
CA THR A 154 1.24 11.98 14.67
C THR A 154 2.05 13.27 14.60
N ALA A 155 1.50 14.40 15.04
CA ALA A 155 2.23 15.68 15.09
C ALA A 155 3.42 15.62 16.06
N LEU A 156 3.26 14.96 17.22
CA LEU A 156 4.34 14.72 18.19
C LEU A 156 5.44 13.83 17.60
N LEU A 157 5.06 12.76 16.89
CA LEU A 157 6.01 11.88 16.20
C LEU A 157 6.80 12.61 15.11
N LEU A 158 6.12 13.37 14.25
CA LEU A 158 6.77 14.20 13.23
C LEU A 158 7.70 15.26 13.83
N ALA A 159 7.32 15.86 14.96
CA ALA A 159 8.18 16.75 15.72
C ALA A 159 9.42 16.03 16.27
N SER A 160 9.31 14.78 16.74
CA SER A 160 10.46 14.02 17.24
C SER A 160 11.49 13.68 16.16
N PHE A 161 11.06 13.33 14.95
CA PHE A 161 11.99 13.15 13.81
C PHE A 161 12.67 14.45 13.41
N THR A 162 11.95 15.57 13.52
CA THR A 162 12.54 16.90 13.31
C THR A 162 13.66 17.18 14.32
N VAL A 163 13.43 16.83 15.59
CA VAL A 163 14.45 17.01 16.64
C VAL A 163 15.66 16.12 16.37
N GLN A 164 15.46 14.84 16.04
CA GLN A 164 16.56 13.92 15.70
C GLN A 164 17.37 14.45 14.50
N ALA A 165 16.70 14.95 13.46
CA ALA A 165 17.37 15.47 12.27
C ALA A 165 18.19 16.74 12.54
N GLU A 166 17.78 17.57 13.50
CA GLU A 166 18.45 18.85 13.79
C GLU A 166 19.49 18.75 14.90
N LEU A 167 19.25 17.94 15.93
CA LEU A 167 20.09 17.85 17.12
C LEU A 167 20.93 16.56 17.19
N GLY A 168 20.62 15.55 16.36
CA GLY A 168 21.23 14.23 16.47
C GLY A 168 20.76 13.48 17.71
N ASP A 169 21.47 12.42 18.09
CA ASP A 169 21.06 11.52 19.17
C ASP A 169 20.82 12.21 20.51
N TYR A 170 19.78 11.77 21.22
CA TYR A 170 19.53 12.24 22.58
C TYR A 170 20.70 11.91 23.52
N ASN A 171 21.34 12.96 24.05
CA ASN A 171 22.28 12.87 25.15
C ASN A 171 21.78 13.64 26.40
N VAL A 172 21.77 12.97 27.56
CA VAL A 172 21.32 13.56 28.84
C VAL A 172 22.16 14.76 29.28
N SER A 173 23.46 14.83 28.94
CA SER A 173 24.32 15.95 29.30
C SER A 173 24.13 17.17 28.40
N GLU A 174 23.71 16.97 27.15
CA GLU A 174 23.53 18.03 26.16
C GLU A 174 22.06 18.49 26.04
N HIS A 175 21.11 17.63 26.44
CA HIS A 175 19.67 17.88 26.33
C HIS A 175 19.00 17.94 27.72
N PRO A 176 19.12 19.08 28.44
CA PRO A 176 18.38 19.31 29.68
C PRO A 176 16.88 19.31 29.41
N PRO A 177 15.99 19.09 30.39
CA PRO A 177 14.54 18.92 30.15
C PRO A 177 13.90 20.01 29.26
N ASN A 178 14.33 21.26 29.35
CA ASN A 178 13.78 22.38 28.58
C ASN A 178 14.44 22.62 27.20
N TYR A 179 15.31 21.73 26.70
CA TYR A 179 16.02 21.94 25.43
C TYR A 179 15.10 22.11 24.21
N LEU A 180 13.87 21.57 24.28
CA LEU A 180 12.87 21.68 23.22
C LEU A 180 12.09 23.00 23.24
N SER A 181 12.13 23.76 24.34
CA SER A 181 11.31 24.96 24.53
C SER A 181 11.71 26.11 23.59
N GLU A 182 12.93 26.08 23.05
CA GLU A 182 13.42 27.07 22.08
C GLU A 182 13.12 26.70 20.62
N LEU A 183 12.68 25.46 20.36
CA LEU A 183 12.34 24.96 19.03
C LEU A 183 10.86 25.18 18.73
N CYS A 184 10.56 25.60 17.50
CA CYS A 184 9.19 25.74 17.01
C CYS A 184 8.74 24.41 16.37
N LEU A 185 8.26 23.46 17.17
CA LEU A 185 7.88 22.12 16.68
C LEU A 185 6.37 21.98 16.43
N LEU A 186 5.54 22.66 17.24
CA LEU A 186 4.07 22.61 17.14
C LEU A 186 3.44 24.01 17.26
N PRO A 187 2.26 24.26 16.64
CA PRO A 187 1.57 25.56 16.71
C PRO A 187 1.23 26.04 18.13
N LYS A 188 0.91 25.10 19.02
CA LYS A 188 0.62 25.32 20.45
C LYS A 188 1.37 24.28 21.27
N GLN A 189 2.68 24.46 21.37
CA GLN A 189 3.56 23.57 22.11
C GLN A 189 3.34 23.75 23.62
N SER A 190 2.99 22.68 24.31
CA SER A 190 2.86 22.64 25.78
C SER A 190 4.04 21.90 26.42
N ALA A 191 4.24 22.08 27.73
CA ALA A 191 5.28 21.35 28.48
C ALA A 191 5.07 19.82 28.46
N GLU A 192 3.81 19.37 28.34
CA GLU A 192 3.49 17.94 28.15
C GLU A 192 3.90 17.46 26.77
N ASP A 193 3.68 18.26 25.73
CA ASP A 193 4.12 17.94 24.36
C ASP A 193 5.63 17.82 24.28
N GLU A 194 6.36 18.76 24.88
CA GLU A 194 7.83 18.71 24.94
C GLU A 194 8.33 17.46 25.65
N ARG A 195 7.66 17.05 26.74
CA ARG A 195 7.99 15.79 27.42
C ARG A 195 7.80 14.59 26.49
N ARG A 196 6.66 14.49 25.81
CA ARG A 196 6.36 13.39 24.88
C ARG A 196 7.32 13.37 23.68
N ILE A 197 7.63 14.53 23.11
CA ILE A 197 8.61 14.66 22.02
C ILE A 197 10.00 14.21 22.47
N ARG A 198 10.40 14.55 23.71
CA ARG A 198 11.68 14.10 24.28
C ARG A 198 11.74 12.59 24.42
N GLU A 199 10.69 11.95 24.92
CA GLU A 199 10.66 10.49 25.04
C GLU A 199 10.74 9.81 23.67
N LEU A 200 10.04 10.34 22.66
CA LEU A 200 10.16 9.86 21.28
C LEU A 200 11.57 10.11 20.70
N HIS A 201 12.19 11.24 21.00
CA HIS A 201 13.55 11.55 20.55
C HIS A 201 14.58 10.52 21.05
N LYS A 202 14.43 10.02 22.28
CA LYS A 202 15.30 8.96 22.83
C LYS A 202 15.25 7.66 22.02
N LEU A 203 14.10 7.37 21.39
CA LEU A 203 13.90 6.14 20.60
C LEU A 203 14.57 6.19 19.23
N HIS A 204 14.95 7.38 18.76
CA HIS A 204 15.53 7.57 17.42
C HIS A 204 17.07 7.47 17.39
N LYS A 205 17.67 7.03 18.50
CA LYS A 205 19.14 6.93 18.65
C LYS A 205 19.76 6.10 17.51
N GLY A 206 20.80 6.64 16.89
CA GLY A 206 21.51 6.03 15.77
C GLY A 206 20.95 6.39 14.40
N GLN A 207 19.84 7.13 14.30
CA GLN A 207 19.33 7.60 13.01
C GLN A 207 20.10 8.83 12.53
N ALA A 208 20.63 8.77 11.31
CA ALA A 208 21.20 9.95 10.66
C ALA A 208 20.11 10.97 10.30
N PRO A 209 20.45 12.26 10.10
CA PRO A 209 19.46 13.28 9.73
C PRO A 209 18.65 12.94 8.47
N ALA A 210 19.28 12.34 7.47
CA ALA A 210 18.60 11.90 6.25
C ALA A 210 17.58 10.78 6.51
N ASP A 211 17.89 9.86 7.43
CA ASP A 211 16.98 8.76 7.81
C ASP A 211 15.80 9.28 8.63
N ALA A 212 16.05 10.19 9.58
CA ALA A 212 15.01 10.85 10.35
C ALA A 212 14.07 11.66 9.44
N GLU A 213 14.60 12.36 8.43
CA GLU A 213 13.82 13.06 7.41
C GLU A 213 13.02 12.10 6.51
N ALA A 214 13.60 10.97 6.11
CA ALA A 214 12.88 9.94 5.35
C ALA A 214 11.71 9.37 6.16
N ASN A 215 11.94 9.05 7.45
CA ASN A 215 10.90 8.59 8.37
C ASN A 215 9.82 9.65 8.60
N PHE A 216 10.19 10.93 8.70
CA PHE A 216 9.25 12.04 8.74
C PHE A 216 8.33 12.04 7.51
N LEU A 217 8.90 11.93 6.30
CA LEU A 217 8.14 11.94 5.05
C LEU A 217 7.23 10.71 4.92
N GLU A 218 7.70 9.55 5.36
CA GLU A 218 6.96 8.28 5.35
C GLU A 218 5.69 8.33 6.22
N HIS A 219 5.75 9.05 7.35
CA HIS A 219 4.58 9.27 8.19
C HIS A 219 3.72 10.43 7.68
N ALA A 220 4.34 11.50 7.19
CA ALA A 220 3.63 12.67 6.67
C ALA A 220 2.79 12.34 5.43
N LYS A 221 3.25 11.44 4.54
CA LYS A 221 2.51 11.04 3.32
C LYS A 221 1.17 10.36 3.62
N ARG A 222 1.02 9.78 4.82
CA ARG A 222 -0.19 9.08 5.29
C ARG A 222 -1.27 10.03 5.82
N LEU A 223 -0.93 11.30 6.06
CA LEU A 223 -1.91 12.31 6.47
C LEU A 223 -2.92 12.56 5.35
N ASP A 224 -4.20 12.60 5.68
CA ASP A 224 -5.28 12.82 4.70
C ASP A 224 -5.13 14.12 3.90
N CYS A 225 -4.50 15.13 4.50
CA CYS A 225 -4.24 16.43 3.91
C CYS A 225 -2.86 16.55 3.24
N TYR A 226 -2.09 15.46 3.14
CA TYR A 226 -0.80 15.45 2.46
C TYR A 226 -0.94 15.87 0.99
N GLY A 227 -0.19 16.90 0.60
CA GLY A 227 -0.19 17.42 -0.76
C GLY A 227 -1.53 17.98 -1.26
N VAL A 228 -2.49 18.20 -0.36
CA VAL A 228 -3.82 18.70 -0.70
C VAL A 228 -3.79 20.23 -0.88
N GLU A 229 -4.10 20.70 -2.09
CA GLU A 229 -4.45 22.11 -2.30
C GLU A 229 -5.96 22.29 -2.16
N SER A 230 -6.38 22.83 -1.00
CA SER A 230 -7.79 22.97 -0.62
C SER A 230 -8.45 24.20 -1.26
N HIS A 231 -9.63 23.98 -1.85
CA HIS A 231 -10.49 25.01 -2.42
C HIS A 231 -11.86 25.01 -1.75
N PRO A 232 -12.27 26.10 -1.07
CA PRO A 232 -13.59 26.19 -0.46
C PRO A 232 -14.71 26.14 -1.50
N ALA A 233 -15.72 25.31 -1.25
CA ALA A 233 -16.87 25.10 -2.11
C ALA A 233 -18.14 24.77 -1.31
N LYS A 234 -19.27 24.68 -2.01
CA LYS A 234 -20.54 24.18 -1.48
C LYS A 234 -21.01 23.00 -2.32
N ASP A 235 -21.58 22.00 -1.66
CA ASP A 235 -22.21 20.86 -2.34
C ASP A 235 -23.55 21.26 -3.01
N TYR A 236 -24.26 20.27 -3.57
CA TYR A 236 -25.55 20.48 -4.21
C TYR A 236 -26.66 20.88 -3.22
N ASN A 237 -26.49 20.57 -1.93
CA ASN A 237 -27.39 20.93 -0.83
C ASN A 237 -27.02 22.29 -0.18
N GLY A 238 -25.95 22.94 -0.64
CA GLY A 238 -25.48 24.22 -0.11
C GLY A 238 -24.60 24.11 1.15
N LYS A 239 -24.18 22.91 1.54
CA LYS A 239 -23.30 22.66 2.69
C LYS A 239 -21.85 22.99 2.35
N ASP A 240 -21.16 23.63 3.28
CA ASP A 240 -19.75 24.00 3.10
C ASP A 240 -18.85 22.76 3.09
N ILE A 241 -18.01 22.70 2.07
CA ILE A 241 -17.04 21.63 1.82
C ILE A 241 -15.72 22.23 1.32
N PHE A 242 -14.65 21.44 1.37
CA PHE A 242 -13.39 21.78 0.73
C PHE A 242 -13.06 20.75 -0.33
N ILE A 243 -12.75 21.21 -1.53
CA ILE A 243 -12.30 20.36 -2.63
C ILE A 243 -10.78 20.43 -2.68
N GLY A 244 -10.15 19.31 -2.41
CA GLY A 244 -8.71 19.13 -2.51
C GLY A 244 -8.32 18.48 -3.84
N VAL A 245 -7.15 18.84 -4.37
CA VAL A 245 -6.57 18.16 -5.52
C VAL A 245 -5.23 17.54 -5.13
N THR A 246 -5.07 16.24 -5.35
CA THR A 246 -3.89 15.45 -4.99
C THR A 246 -3.27 14.73 -6.19
N SER A 247 -2.18 14.01 -5.97
CA SER A 247 -1.55 13.14 -6.97
C SER A 247 -2.45 11.99 -7.42
N ILE A 248 -3.33 11.49 -6.55
CA ILE A 248 -4.24 10.36 -6.83
C ILE A 248 -5.59 10.76 -7.43
N GLY A 249 -6.05 12.00 -7.19
CA GLY A 249 -7.39 12.42 -7.62
C GLY A 249 -7.86 13.76 -7.06
N ILE A 250 -9.18 13.94 -7.08
CA ILE A 250 -9.88 15.05 -6.42
C ILE A 250 -10.53 14.51 -5.15
N VAL A 251 -10.24 15.11 -4.01
CA VAL A 251 -10.76 14.72 -2.70
C VAL A 251 -11.75 15.76 -2.19
N VAL A 252 -12.75 15.33 -1.42
CA VAL A 252 -13.73 16.23 -0.80
C VAL A 252 -13.63 16.09 0.70
N PHE A 253 -13.52 17.21 1.39
CA PHE A 253 -13.53 17.30 2.84
C PHE A 253 -14.77 18.01 3.34
N GLN A 254 -15.29 17.52 4.46
CA GLN A 254 -16.38 18.14 5.19
C GLN A 254 -16.00 18.11 6.69
N ASN A 255 -16.06 19.26 7.36
CA ASN A 255 -15.63 19.39 8.75
C ASN A 255 -14.19 18.87 9.00
N ASN A 256 -13.27 19.12 8.05
CA ASN A 256 -11.89 18.62 8.05
C ASN A 256 -11.73 17.09 7.96
N ILE A 257 -12.80 16.34 7.71
CA ILE A 257 -12.79 14.90 7.49
C ILE A 257 -12.93 14.63 5.98
N ARG A 258 -12.09 13.75 5.43
CA ARG A 258 -12.18 13.36 4.02
C ARG A 258 -13.41 12.47 3.81
N VAL A 259 -14.40 12.97 3.07
CA VAL A 259 -15.67 12.27 2.83
C VAL A 259 -15.69 11.51 1.51
N ASN A 260 -14.90 11.93 0.51
CA ASN A 260 -14.89 11.26 -0.79
C ASN A 260 -13.56 11.47 -1.53
N THR A 261 -13.23 10.53 -2.42
CA THR A 261 -12.04 10.55 -3.28
C THR A 261 -12.42 10.12 -4.70
N PHE A 262 -12.33 11.05 -5.64
CA PHE A 262 -12.51 10.81 -7.07
C PHE A 262 -11.14 10.57 -7.72
N SER A 263 -10.79 9.30 -7.93
CA SER A 263 -9.52 8.93 -8.58
C SER A 263 -9.45 9.46 -10.01
N TRP A 264 -8.26 9.88 -10.45
CA TRP A 264 -8.02 10.31 -11.82
C TRP A 264 -8.45 9.26 -12.86
N SER A 265 -8.36 7.96 -12.56
CA SER A 265 -8.76 6.88 -13.46
C SER A 265 -10.27 6.80 -13.71
N LYS A 266 -11.08 7.30 -12.76
CA LYS A 266 -12.54 7.31 -12.86
C LYS A 266 -13.08 8.60 -13.48
N ILE A 267 -12.27 9.66 -13.54
CA ILE A 267 -12.69 10.97 -14.06
C ILE A 267 -12.52 11.01 -15.58
N VAL A 268 -13.63 11.16 -16.30
CA VAL A 268 -13.65 11.31 -17.76
C VAL A 268 -13.38 12.76 -18.15
N LYS A 269 -13.96 13.72 -17.43
CA LYS A 269 -13.87 15.13 -17.77
C LYS A 269 -14.02 16.01 -16.54
N ILE A 270 -13.20 17.05 -16.46
CA ILE A 270 -13.35 18.16 -15.54
C ILE A 270 -13.66 19.44 -16.31
N SER A 271 -14.62 20.22 -15.83
CA SER A 271 -15.00 21.49 -16.46
C SER A 271 -15.52 22.48 -15.43
N PHE A 272 -15.64 23.75 -15.79
CA PHE A 272 -16.26 24.75 -14.93
C PHE A 272 -17.09 25.72 -15.77
N LYS A 273 -18.15 26.26 -15.19
CA LYS A 273 -19.02 27.27 -15.81
C LYS A 273 -19.45 28.27 -14.76
N LYS A 274 -19.14 29.56 -14.97
CA LYS A 274 -19.36 30.62 -13.97
C LYS A 274 -18.72 30.20 -12.63
N LYS A 275 -19.51 30.10 -11.57
CA LYS A 275 -19.08 29.69 -10.23
C LYS A 275 -19.11 28.18 -9.99
N GLN A 276 -19.56 27.39 -10.96
CA GLN A 276 -19.75 25.95 -10.79
C GLN A 276 -18.57 25.16 -11.36
N PHE A 277 -18.13 24.14 -10.65
CA PHE A 277 -17.11 23.18 -11.05
C PHE A 277 -17.77 21.79 -11.22
N PHE A 278 -17.45 21.09 -12.30
CA PHE A 278 -18.07 19.82 -12.66
C PHE A 278 -17.03 18.72 -12.85
N ILE A 279 -17.32 17.55 -12.29
CA ILE A 279 -16.57 16.30 -12.46
C ILE A 279 -17.49 15.30 -13.13
N GLN A 280 -17.10 14.80 -14.30
CA GLN A 280 -17.79 13.72 -15.00
C GLN A 280 -17.03 12.42 -14.77
N LEU A 281 -17.70 11.43 -14.21
CA LEU A 281 -17.18 10.10 -13.92
C LEU A 281 -17.48 9.12 -15.07
N LYS A 282 -16.69 8.05 -15.16
CA LYS A 282 -16.91 6.96 -16.10
C LYS A 282 -18.18 6.19 -15.69
N ARG A 283 -19.08 5.95 -16.64
CA ARG A 283 -20.31 5.19 -16.39
C ARG A 283 -19.99 3.69 -16.34
N GLU A 284 -20.33 3.03 -15.24
CA GLU A 284 -20.31 1.56 -15.17
C GLU A 284 -21.70 0.98 -15.53
N PRO A 285 -21.78 -0.16 -16.24
CA PRO A 285 -23.07 -0.72 -16.69
C PRO A 285 -24.05 -1.08 -15.56
N SER A 286 -23.53 -1.27 -14.35
CA SER A 286 -24.28 -1.61 -13.13
C SER A 286 -24.85 -0.40 -12.39
N GLU A 287 -24.53 0.84 -12.79
CA GLU A 287 -24.83 2.04 -12.02
C GLU A 287 -25.94 2.89 -12.65
N THR A 288 -26.95 3.23 -11.85
CA THR A 288 -28.15 3.97 -12.26
C THR A 288 -28.13 5.46 -11.88
N TYR A 289 -27.06 5.95 -11.26
CA TYR A 289 -26.95 7.33 -10.77
C TYR A 289 -26.30 8.29 -11.77
N ASP A 290 -26.46 9.60 -11.55
CA ASP A 290 -25.89 10.65 -12.41
C ASP A 290 -24.35 10.64 -12.34
N THR A 291 -23.72 10.61 -13.50
CA THR A 291 -22.26 10.55 -13.64
C THR A 291 -21.60 11.93 -13.58
N VAL A 292 -22.38 13.01 -13.55
CA VAL A 292 -21.88 14.38 -13.48
C VAL A 292 -22.12 14.97 -12.09
N LEU A 293 -21.03 15.25 -11.38
CA LEU A 293 -21.05 15.88 -10.07
C LEU A 293 -20.78 17.38 -10.20
N GLY A 294 -21.61 18.21 -9.58
CA GLY A 294 -21.49 19.67 -9.61
C GLY A 294 -21.20 20.27 -8.23
N PHE A 295 -20.27 21.22 -8.19
CA PHE A 295 -19.86 21.93 -6.97
C PHE A 295 -19.93 23.43 -7.16
N ASN A 296 -20.44 24.14 -6.16
CA ASN A 296 -20.58 25.59 -6.20
C ASN A 296 -19.39 26.27 -5.51
N MET A 297 -18.58 26.98 -6.28
CA MET A 297 -17.43 27.73 -5.77
C MET A 297 -17.82 29.14 -5.35
N ARG A 298 -17.02 29.79 -4.51
CA ARG A 298 -17.24 31.19 -4.06
C ARG A 298 -17.34 32.18 -5.23
N SER A 299 -16.50 32.00 -6.25
CA SER A 299 -16.42 32.87 -7.43
C SER A 299 -16.02 32.10 -8.69
N GLY A 300 -16.24 32.69 -9.87
CA GLY A 300 -15.76 32.09 -11.12
C GLY A 300 -14.24 32.06 -11.24
N ARG A 301 -13.55 32.96 -10.53
CA ARG A 301 -12.09 32.93 -10.39
C ARG A 301 -11.65 31.72 -9.57
N ALA A 302 -12.35 31.39 -8.49
CA ALA A 302 -12.09 30.20 -7.67
C ALA A 302 -12.35 28.90 -8.47
N ALA A 303 -13.44 28.83 -9.22
CA ALA A 303 -13.73 27.68 -10.10
C ALA A 303 -12.65 27.48 -11.17
N LYS A 304 -12.18 28.57 -11.80
CA LYS A 304 -11.07 28.53 -12.75
C LYS A 304 -9.75 28.11 -12.10
N ALA A 305 -9.50 28.52 -10.86
CA ALA A 305 -8.31 28.14 -10.10
C ALA A 305 -8.30 26.64 -9.79
N LEU A 306 -9.39 26.10 -9.22
CA LEU A 306 -9.55 24.66 -8.97
C LEU A 306 -9.41 23.84 -10.26
N TRP A 307 -10.02 24.30 -11.36
CA TRP A 307 -9.87 23.63 -12.65
C TRP A 307 -8.43 23.62 -13.16
N ARG A 308 -7.71 24.75 -13.10
CA ARG A 308 -6.30 24.80 -13.49
C ARG A 308 -5.44 23.88 -12.62
N CYS A 309 -5.63 23.96 -11.31
CA CYS A 309 -5.00 23.11 -10.30
C CYS A 309 -5.19 21.61 -10.62
N SER A 310 -6.43 21.22 -10.97
CA SER A 310 -6.78 19.85 -11.38
C SER A 310 -6.09 19.43 -12.69
N VAL A 311 -6.11 20.28 -13.72
CA VAL A 311 -5.49 19.98 -15.02
C VAL A 311 -3.97 19.84 -14.89
N GLU A 312 -3.33 20.72 -14.12
CA GLU A 312 -1.88 20.72 -13.93
C GLU A 312 -1.40 19.48 -13.16
N ARG A 313 -2.08 19.12 -12.06
CA ARG A 313 -1.74 17.93 -11.26
C ARG A 313 -1.99 16.62 -12.00
N HIS A 314 -3.15 16.50 -12.67
CA HIS A 314 -3.39 15.37 -13.57
C HIS A 314 -2.31 15.32 -14.66
N GLY A 315 -1.99 16.47 -15.27
CA GLY A 315 -0.95 16.58 -16.30
C GLY A 315 0.41 16.09 -15.82
N PHE A 316 0.83 16.52 -14.63
CA PHE A 316 2.11 16.17 -14.05
C PHE A 316 2.18 14.68 -13.66
N PHE A 317 1.21 14.16 -12.91
CA PHE A 317 1.28 12.80 -12.35
C PHE A 317 0.76 11.69 -13.27
N ARG A 318 0.00 11.99 -14.33
CA ARG A 318 -0.66 10.96 -15.16
C ARG A 318 -0.22 10.91 -16.61
N LEU A 319 0.27 12.01 -17.18
CA LEU A 319 0.73 11.98 -18.58
C LEU A 319 2.17 11.47 -18.64
N ARG A 320 2.49 10.70 -19.68
CA ARG A 320 3.88 10.31 -19.99
C ARG A 320 4.66 11.45 -20.68
N ALA A 321 3.94 12.35 -21.37
CA ALA A 321 4.47 13.56 -22.00
C ALA A 321 3.39 14.66 -22.12
N PRO A 322 3.78 15.95 -22.24
CA PRO A 322 2.83 17.05 -22.45
C PRO A 322 2.02 16.87 -23.74
N ARG A 323 0.69 17.10 -23.69
CA ARG A 323 -0.16 17.04 -24.89
C ARG A 323 0.24 18.11 -25.92
N ARG A 324 0.63 17.70 -27.14
CA ARG A 324 0.78 18.61 -28.30
C ARG A 324 -0.58 19.17 -28.72
N ARG A 325 -0.66 20.47 -29.03
CA ARG A 325 -1.90 21.13 -29.46
C ARG A 325 -2.38 20.55 -30.80
N PRO A 326 -3.67 20.17 -30.94
CA PRO A 326 -4.26 19.96 -32.27
C PRO A 326 -4.37 21.29 -33.02
N LEU A 327 -4.17 21.27 -34.34
CA LEU A 327 -4.29 22.42 -35.25
C LEU A 327 -5.65 23.16 -35.14
N LEU A 328 -6.72 22.47 -34.73
CA LEU A 328 -8.05 23.08 -34.51
C LEU A 328 -8.16 23.96 -33.24
N GLY A 329 -7.18 23.94 -32.34
CA GLY A 329 -7.19 24.74 -31.10
C GLY A 329 -6.88 26.23 -31.29
N ALA A 330 -6.55 26.66 -32.51
CA ALA A 330 -6.21 28.04 -32.83
C ALA A 330 -7.39 29.02 -32.66
N LEU A 331 -8.64 28.56 -32.81
CA LEU A 331 -9.83 29.40 -32.66
C LEU A 331 -10.19 29.75 -31.20
N GLY A 332 -9.80 28.91 -30.22
CA GLY A 332 -10.04 29.17 -28.79
C GLY A 332 -9.15 30.25 -28.18
N ALA A 333 -8.03 30.59 -28.84
CA ALA A 333 -7.13 31.65 -28.41
C ALA A 333 -7.79 33.05 -28.48
N LEU A 334 -8.79 33.23 -29.35
CA LEU A 334 -9.57 34.47 -29.48
C LEU A 334 -10.58 34.67 -28.34
N ALA A 335 -10.90 33.62 -27.56
CA ALA A 335 -11.92 33.67 -26.49
C ALA A 335 -11.34 33.68 -25.06
N GLY A 336 -10.02 33.74 -24.87
CA GLY A 336 -9.39 33.85 -23.54
C GLY A 336 -9.50 32.60 -22.64
N ILE A 337 -9.95 31.46 -23.18
CA ILE A 337 -10.05 30.16 -22.50
C ILE A 337 -8.96 29.24 -23.04
N THR A 338 -7.71 29.51 -22.70
CA THR A 338 -6.60 28.59 -22.99
C THR A 338 -6.41 27.63 -21.82
N ALA A 339 -6.38 26.32 -22.09
CA ALA A 339 -5.93 25.33 -21.11
C ALA A 339 -4.49 25.61 -20.68
N PRO A 340 -4.15 25.48 -19.38
CA PRO A 340 -2.78 25.64 -18.94
C PRO A 340 -1.89 24.63 -19.67
N THR A 341 -0.77 25.11 -20.22
CA THR A 341 0.28 24.26 -20.79
C THR A 341 0.93 23.49 -19.64
N VAL A 342 0.74 22.17 -19.61
CA VAL A 342 1.45 21.28 -18.67
C VAL A 342 2.93 21.35 -19.04
N PRO A 343 3.81 21.89 -18.18
CA PRO A 343 5.17 22.25 -18.58
C PRO A 343 6.07 21.02 -18.75
N ARG A 344 5.92 19.97 -17.93
CA ARG A 344 6.64 18.66 -17.94
C ARG A 344 5.90 17.64 -17.06
N THR A 345 6.13 16.34 -17.25
CA THR A 345 5.49 15.25 -16.48
C THR A 345 6.42 14.67 -15.41
N GLU A 346 5.87 13.99 -14.40
CA GLU A 346 6.65 13.33 -13.34
C GLU A 346 7.63 12.30 -13.92
N THR A 347 7.20 11.53 -14.94
CA THR A 347 8.08 10.57 -15.62
C THR A 347 9.32 11.22 -16.21
N GLN A 348 9.15 12.37 -16.87
CA GLN A 348 10.26 13.13 -17.45
C GLN A 348 11.18 13.71 -16.37
N ALA A 349 10.59 14.23 -15.27
CA ALA A 349 11.36 14.78 -14.16
C ALA A 349 12.25 13.73 -13.48
N LEU A 350 11.71 12.52 -13.25
CA LEU A 350 12.45 11.41 -12.65
C LEU A 350 13.51 10.84 -13.59
N GLU A 351 13.25 10.75 -14.89
CA GLU A 351 14.25 10.32 -15.89
C GLU A 351 15.42 11.30 -15.99
N ASP A 352 15.15 12.61 -16.02
CA ASP A 352 16.19 13.64 -16.04
C ASP A 352 17.01 13.64 -14.75
N ALA A 353 16.37 13.43 -13.59
CA ALA A 353 17.06 13.28 -12.31
C ALA A 353 17.99 12.06 -12.29
N ARG A 354 17.55 10.91 -12.82
CA ARG A 354 18.38 9.70 -12.96
C ARG A 354 19.60 9.94 -13.86
N ARG A 355 19.44 10.68 -14.96
CA ARG A 355 20.54 11.03 -15.88
C ARG A 355 21.51 12.06 -15.30
N SER A 356 21.03 12.91 -14.40
CA SER A 356 21.83 13.96 -13.75
C SER A 356 22.54 13.47 -12.47
N ARG A 357 22.54 12.16 -12.17
CA ARG A 357 23.28 11.56 -11.04
C ARG A 357 24.78 11.84 -11.15
N SER A 358 25.20 12.96 -10.60
CA SER A 358 26.60 13.35 -10.42
C SER A 358 26.89 13.41 -8.93
N THR A 359 27.53 12.34 -8.43
CA THR A 359 28.44 12.26 -7.24
C THR A 359 27.98 12.90 -5.93
N ASN A 360 27.88 12.10 -4.85
CA ASN A 360 27.76 12.48 -3.42
C ASN A 360 27.87 13.98 -3.13
N ARG A 361 26.75 14.70 -3.23
CA ARG A 361 26.62 16.12 -2.93
C ARG A 361 26.12 16.27 -1.50
N SER A 362 26.92 16.85 -0.61
CA SER A 362 26.51 17.20 0.76
C SER A 362 25.97 18.62 0.83
N PHE A 363 25.07 18.89 1.80
CA PHE A 363 24.55 20.23 2.07
C PHE A 363 24.37 20.43 3.59
N VAL A 364 24.34 21.69 4.02
CA VAL A 364 24.19 22.04 5.44
C VAL A 364 22.72 22.26 5.79
N ARG A 365 22.24 21.55 6.81
CA ARG A 365 20.90 21.71 7.39
C ARG A 365 20.85 22.90 8.35
N ARG A 366 19.73 23.61 8.38
CA ARG A 366 19.51 24.73 9.30
C ARG A 366 18.70 24.28 10.52
N SER A 367 19.08 24.74 11.71
CA SER A 367 18.35 24.52 12.96
C SER A 367 17.11 25.42 13.08
N SER A 368 16.06 24.91 13.71
CA SER A 368 14.77 25.56 13.94
C SER A 368 14.70 26.47 15.17
N SER A 369 15.85 26.84 15.74
CA SER A 369 15.94 27.78 16.85
C SER A 369 15.35 29.16 16.50
N ARG A 370 14.60 29.77 17.41
CA ARG A 370 14.05 31.14 17.28
C ARG A 370 15.16 32.17 16.97
N ASN A 371 15.04 32.90 15.86
CA ASN A 371 15.88 34.07 15.57
C ASN A 371 15.76 35.10 16.71
N ARG A 372 16.84 35.33 17.46
CA ARG A 372 16.94 36.46 18.38
C ARG A 372 17.40 37.69 17.60
N GLU A 373 16.48 38.61 17.32
CA GLU A 373 16.86 39.99 16.98
C GLU A 373 17.64 40.59 18.16
N ARG A 374 18.81 41.16 17.87
CA ARG A 374 19.70 41.79 18.84
C ARG A 374 19.04 43.03 19.44
N SER A 375 18.63 42.96 20.71
CA SER A 375 18.50 44.16 21.54
C SER A 375 19.89 44.66 21.92
N ALA A 376 20.20 45.89 21.51
CA ALA A 376 21.40 46.62 21.87
C ALA A 376 21.45 46.94 23.38
N GLY A 377 22.64 46.88 23.97
CA GLY A 377 22.89 47.26 25.37
C GLY A 377 24.38 47.24 25.74
N THR A 378 25.04 48.39 25.55
CA THR A 378 26.13 48.99 26.35
C THR A 378 27.44 48.22 26.66
N ALA A 379 28.49 48.69 25.97
CA ALA A 379 29.96 48.65 26.11
C ALA A 379 30.67 48.30 27.44
N SER A 380 31.84 47.65 27.31
CA SER A 380 33.18 48.22 27.61
C SER A 380 34.33 47.40 26.95
N PRO A 381 35.53 47.98 26.72
CA PRO A 381 36.35 47.71 25.54
C PRO A 381 37.67 46.96 25.80
N GLY A 382 38.12 46.19 24.82
CA GLY A 382 39.51 45.72 24.73
C GLY A 382 39.69 44.50 23.82
N GLY A 383 40.41 44.66 22.70
CA GLY A 383 41.00 43.54 21.96
C GLY A 383 40.64 43.44 20.48
N ALA A 384 41.52 44.01 19.66
CA ALA A 384 41.83 43.75 18.24
C ALA A 384 40.78 43.10 17.31
N VAL A 385 40.48 43.85 16.25
CA VAL A 385 39.70 43.52 15.06
C VAL A 385 40.25 42.26 14.35
N ALA A 386 39.45 41.21 14.32
CA ALA A 386 39.48 40.20 13.27
C ALA A 386 38.09 40.14 12.62
N THR A 387 38.04 40.44 11.33
CA THR A 387 36.84 40.59 10.50
C THR A 387 36.10 39.26 10.37
N LEU A 388 35.13 38.99 11.26
CA LEU A 388 34.24 37.83 11.16
C LEU A 388 33.04 38.15 10.24
N ASN A 389 33.23 37.96 8.93
CA ASN A 389 32.14 37.80 7.96
C ASN A 389 31.55 36.37 8.03
N ALA A 390 31.02 36.00 9.20
CA ALA A 390 30.34 34.73 9.42
C ALA A 390 28.87 34.98 9.81
N CYS A 391 28.08 35.48 8.87
CA CYS A 391 26.62 35.50 8.95
C CYS A 391 26.05 35.33 7.54
N ALA A 392 25.06 34.43 7.42
CA ALA A 392 24.29 34.10 6.21
C ALA A 392 24.94 33.12 5.19
N ARG A 393 25.28 31.90 5.62
CA ARG A 393 25.28 30.75 4.69
C ARG A 393 23.94 30.02 4.84
N GLY A 394 23.09 30.10 3.82
CA GLY A 394 21.87 29.30 3.72
C GLY A 394 22.16 27.85 3.37
N ALA A 395 21.13 26.99 3.35
CA ALA A 395 21.27 25.59 2.94
C ALA A 395 21.59 25.52 1.44
N ARG A 396 22.89 25.59 1.11
CA ARG A 396 23.42 25.42 -0.24
C ARG A 396 24.20 24.11 -0.29
N VAL A 397 24.05 23.39 -1.39
CA VAL A 397 24.90 22.24 -1.71
C VAL A 397 26.35 22.71 -1.79
N THR A 398 27.25 22.13 -0.99
CA THR A 398 28.67 22.48 -0.96
C THR A 398 29.51 21.24 -1.13
N GLY A 399 30.56 21.28 -1.96
CA GLY A 399 31.45 20.13 -2.21
C GLY A 399 32.42 19.77 -1.08
N HIS A 400 32.00 19.85 0.18
CA HIS A 400 32.82 19.48 1.34
C HIS A 400 32.26 18.24 2.05
N THR A 401 33.11 17.23 2.21
CA THR A 401 32.89 16.05 3.05
C THR A 401 32.38 16.43 4.44
N GLU A 402 31.32 15.75 4.89
CA GLU A 402 30.85 15.84 6.28
C GLU A 402 32.01 15.57 7.25
N PRO A 403 32.11 16.29 8.38
CA PRO A 403 33.00 15.87 9.45
C PRO A 403 32.54 14.49 9.94
N ALA A 404 33.48 13.56 10.10
CA ALA A 404 33.19 12.27 10.72
C ALA A 404 32.49 12.47 12.08
N PRO A 405 31.56 11.57 12.48
CA PRO A 405 30.99 11.59 13.81
C PRO A 405 32.11 11.63 14.83
N ARG A 406 32.00 12.54 15.81
CA ARG A 406 33.03 12.68 16.85
C ARG A 406 33.24 11.33 17.53
N ALA A 407 34.44 10.78 17.37
CA ALA A 407 34.85 9.56 18.05
C ALA A 407 34.83 9.80 19.58
N ALA A 408 34.12 8.93 20.29
CA ALA A 408 34.10 8.90 21.73
C ALA A 408 35.42 8.30 22.25
N TRP A 409 36.34 9.20 22.65
CA TRP A 409 37.45 9.03 23.61
C TRP A 409 38.75 8.33 23.17
N CYS A 410 39.86 9.07 23.37
CA CYS A 410 41.20 8.52 23.56
C CYS A 410 41.44 8.18 25.04
N VAL A 411 41.88 6.94 25.26
CA VAL A 411 42.87 6.45 26.25
C VAL A 411 42.75 6.97 27.70
N ALA A 412 42.23 6.11 28.57
CA ALA A 412 42.79 5.92 29.91
C ALA A 412 42.93 4.41 30.16
N GLN A 413 44.12 3.99 30.59
CA GLN A 413 44.53 2.61 30.84
C GLN A 413 43.90 2.00 32.12
N PRO A 414 43.98 0.66 32.29
CA PRO A 414 43.00 -0.14 33.02
C PRO A 414 43.46 -0.60 34.41
N GLN A 415 42.50 -0.96 35.27
CA GLN A 415 42.65 -1.93 36.37
C GLN A 415 41.27 -2.42 36.86
N PRO A 416 41.17 -3.58 37.55
CA PRO A 416 40.64 -4.79 36.93
C PRO A 416 39.31 -5.30 37.55
N GLU A 417 38.71 -6.18 36.74
CA GLU A 417 37.65 -7.16 36.94
C GLU A 417 37.32 -7.58 38.40
N GLU A 418 36.02 -7.55 38.71
CA GLU A 418 35.37 -8.68 39.37
C GLU A 418 34.24 -9.20 38.47
N ASP A 419 34.34 -10.50 38.27
CA ASP A 419 33.60 -11.45 37.48
C ASP A 419 32.25 -11.79 38.15
N ASP A 420 31.19 -11.86 37.34
CA ASP A 420 30.21 -12.93 37.51
C ASP A 420 29.43 -13.15 36.19
N GLY A 421 29.77 -14.24 35.49
CA GLY A 421 28.76 -15.14 34.95
C GLY A 421 28.28 -14.90 33.51
N GLY A 422 29.08 -15.37 32.54
CA GLY A 422 28.65 -15.57 31.17
C GLY A 422 27.71 -16.77 30.98
N PHE A 423 26.62 -16.56 30.22
CA PHE A 423 25.84 -17.63 29.58
C PHE A 423 25.34 -17.25 28.17
N LEU A 424 25.92 -16.25 27.50
CA LEU A 424 25.50 -15.85 26.14
C LEU A 424 26.69 -15.64 25.20
N GLU A 425 27.64 -16.57 25.21
CA GLU A 425 28.68 -16.65 24.18
C GLU A 425 28.71 -18.07 23.56
N ARG A 426 27.64 -18.45 22.83
CA ARG A 426 27.71 -19.59 21.92
C ARG A 426 26.71 -19.64 20.75
N ALA A 427 26.27 -18.49 20.24
CA ALA A 427 25.66 -18.48 18.91
C ALA A 427 26.14 -17.24 18.16
N LEU A 428 26.66 -17.46 16.94
CA LEU A 428 27.11 -16.46 15.96
C LEU A 428 28.62 -16.13 15.95
N ARG A 429 29.42 -17.10 15.47
CA ARG A 429 30.51 -16.80 14.50
C ARG A 429 30.60 -17.91 13.44
N VAL A 430 30.00 -17.65 12.25
CA VAL A 430 30.56 -17.46 10.87
C VAL A 430 31.40 -18.64 10.31
N PRO A 431 31.30 -19.00 9.00
CA PRO A 431 31.73 -18.13 7.90
C PRO A 431 30.83 -18.15 6.63
N LEU A 432 30.51 -16.97 6.09
CA LEU A 432 30.19 -16.81 4.67
C LEU A 432 31.50 -16.93 3.89
N SER A 433 31.67 -18.01 3.13
CA SER A 433 32.76 -18.13 2.16
C SER A 433 32.40 -17.38 0.89
N TYR A 434 33.12 -16.30 0.67
CA TYR A 434 33.28 -15.60 -0.60
C TYR A 434 33.90 -16.57 -1.62
N VAL A 435 33.23 -16.79 -2.76
CA VAL A 435 33.89 -17.34 -3.94
C VAL A 435 33.72 -16.31 -5.05
N ASP A 436 34.88 -15.74 -5.40
CA ASP A 436 35.16 -14.92 -6.56
C ASP A 436 35.26 -15.86 -7.78
N GLU A 437 34.44 -15.64 -8.81
CA GLU A 437 34.79 -16.02 -10.16
C GLU A 437 34.54 -14.84 -11.09
N SER A 438 35.65 -14.36 -11.64
CA SER A 438 35.76 -13.32 -12.64
C SER A 438 35.69 -13.92 -14.05
N ASP A 439 34.96 -13.20 -14.90
CA ASP A 439 35.12 -13.03 -16.34
C ASP A 439 34.95 -14.24 -17.30
N SER A 440 33.87 -14.21 -18.09
CA SER A 440 34.00 -14.30 -19.55
C SER A 440 32.68 -13.94 -20.24
N GLY A 441 32.74 -12.95 -21.13
CA GLY A 441 31.62 -12.56 -21.97
C GLY A 441 31.22 -13.65 -22.96
N SER A 442 29.91 -13.80 -23.15
CA SER A 442 29.33 -14.33 -24.39
C SER A 442 27.94 -13.72 -24.61
N GLU A 443 27.65 -13.33 -25.85
CA GLU A 443 26.40 -12.72 -26.30
C GLU A 443 25.17 -13.61 -26.03
N PRO A 444 23.97 -13.05 -25.81
CA PRO A 444 22.78 -13.86 -25.60
C PRO A 444 22.35 -14.55 -26.90
N ALA A 445 22.27 -15.88 -26.84
CA ALA A 445 21.69 -16.73 -27.88
C ALA A 445 20.19 -16.47 -28.05
N ALA A 446 19.72 -16.52 -29.30
CA ALA A 446 18.33 -16.35 -29.68
C ALA A 446 17.42 -17.46 -29.13
N GLU A 447 16.33 -17.10 -28.44
CA GLU A 447 15.29 -18.03 -28.02
C GLU A 447 14.40 -18.43 -29.22
N GLU A 448 14.32 -19.73 -29.52
CA GLU A 448 13.63 -20.29 -30.69
C GLU A 448 12.10 -20.15 -30.62
N ALA A 449 11.50 -19.45 -31.59
CA ALA A 449 10.05 -19.46 -31.81
C ALA A 449 9.62 -20.72 -32.60
N VAL A 450 8.50 -21.34 -32.20
CA VAL A 450 7.97 -22.58 -32.79
C VAL A 450 6.86 -22.26 -33.80
N CYS A 451 6.90 -22.90 -34.98
CA CYS A 451 5.85 -22.75 -35.99
C CYS A 451 4.78 -23.84 -35.85
N VAL A 452 3.52 -23.43 -35.65
CA VAL A 452 2.37 -24.31 -35.44
C VAL A 452 1.40 -24.19 -36.62
N ARG A 453 0.97 -25.34 -37.19
CA ARG A 453 0.10 -25.39 -38.38
C ARG A 453 -1.20 -26.14 -38.10
N LEU A 454 -2.29 -25.40 -37.93
CA LEU A 454 -3.61 -25.93 -37.58
C LEU A 454 -4.53 -26.03 -38.80
N ALA A 455 -5.09 -27.19 -39.07
CA ALA A 455 -6.15 -27.34 -40.07
C ALA A 455 -7.51 -26.95 -39.48
N ALA A 456 -8.37 -26.31 -40.29
CA ALA A 456 -9.74 -26.01 -39.88
C ALA A 456 -10.55 -27.29 -39.66
N GLY A 457 -11.31 -27.36 -38.56
CA GLY A 457 -12.27 -28.45 -38.33
C GLY A 457 -13.46 -28.40 -39.29
N ALA A 458 -14.32 -29.42 -39.26
CA ALA A 458 -15.56 -29.48 -40.06
C ALA A 458 -16.51 -28.29 -39.82
N ASP A 459 -16.35 -27.58 -38.71
CA ASP A 459 -17.08 -26.37 -38.30
C ASP A 459 -16.41 -25.06 -38.75
N GLY A 460 -15.31 -25.14 -39.51
CA GLY A 460 -14.52 -23.98 -39.96
C GLY A 460 -13.68 -23.33 -38.86
N ARG A 461 -13.53 -23.97 -37.69
CA ARG A 461 -12.79 -23.43 -36.53
C ARG A 461 -11.51 -24.20 -36.24
N PHE A 462 -10.50 -23.49 -35.73
CA PHE A 462 -9.18 -24.05 -35.42
C PHE A 462 -9.02 -24.59 -33.98
N GLY A 463 -10.05 -24.41 -33.13
CA GLY A 463 -10.13 -25.07 -31.82
C GLY A 463 -9.31 -24.44 -30.69
N PHE A 464 -9.00 -23.14 -30.76
CA PHE A 464 -8.37 -22.40 -29.67
C PHE A 464 -8.93 -20.97 -29.59
N ASN A 465 -8.79 -20.34 -28.43
CA ASN A 465 -9.13 -18.94 -28.17
C ASN A 465 -7.86 -18.14 -27.91
N VAL A 466 -7.88 -16.86 -28.28
CA VAL A 466 -6.80 -15.90 -27.97
C VAL A 466 -7.31 -14.79 -27.05
N ARG A 467 -6.42 -14.19 -26.27
CA ARG A 467 -6.63 -12.99 -25.46
C ARG A 467 -5.49 -12.00 -25.73
N GLY A 468 -5.69 -10.71 -25.45
CA GLY A 468 -4.70 -9.67 -25.74
C GLY A 468 -4.88 -9.01 -27.12
N GLY A 469 -3.91 -8.19 -27.51
CA GLY A 469 -3.98 -7.26 -28.65
C GLY A 469 -4.29 -5.82 -28.24
N GLY A 470 -3.86 -4.84 -29.04
CA GLY A 470 -3.99 -3.41 -28.77
C GLY A 470 -2.90 -2.85 -27.85
N GLY A 471 -1.65 -3.29 -28.04
CA GLY A 471 -0.49 -2.88 -27.23
C GLY A 471 -0.15 -3.82 -26.06
N GLY A 472 -0.67 -5.06 -26.09
CA GLY A 472 -0.29 -6.13 -25.16
C GLY A 472 -0.25 -7.48 -25.88
N PRO A 473 0.52 -8.45 -25.37
CA PRO A 473 0.84 -9.69 -26.07
C PRO A 473 -0.41 -10.50 -26.40
N VAL A 474 -0.45 -11.11 -27.59
CA VAL A 474 -1.52 -12.02 -27.99
C VAL A 474 -1.22 -13.40 -27.44
N LEU A 475 -2.03 -13.88 -26.50
CA LEU A 475 -1.83 -15.16 -25.80
C LEU A 475 -2.96 -16.14 -26.12
N VAL A 476 -2.62 -17.43 -26.19
CA VAL A 476 -3.60 -18.51 -26.30
C VAL A 476 -4.30 -18.71 -24.94
N SER A 477 -5.60 -18.42 -24.88
CA SER A 477 -6.38 -18.41 -23.63
C SER A 477 -7.09 -19.72 -23.31
N ARG A 478 -7.40 -20.52 -24.34
CA ARG A 478 -8.03 -21.83 -24.19
C ARG A 478 -7.74 -22.69 -25.40
N VAL A 479 -7.42 -23.97 -25.20
CA VAL A 479 -7.19 -24.91 -26.32
C VAL A 479 -8.11 -26.13 -26.18
N ALA A 480 -8.90 -26.39 -27.23
CA ALA A 480 -9.75 -27.56 -27.30
C ALA A 480 -8.91 -28.85 -27.31
N PRO A 481 -9.40 -29.98 -26.76
CA PRO A 481 -8.62 -31.20 -26.58
C PRO A 481 -7.89 -31.70 -27.84
N ARG A 482 -8.48 -31.54 -29.04
CA ARG A 482 -7.90 -31.95 -30.33
C ARG A 482 -6.68 -31.13 -30.77
N THR A 483 -6.56 -29.89 -30.28
CA THR A 483 -5.56 -28.89 -30.71
C THR A 483 -4.35 -28.84 -29.76
N ARG A 484 -4.45 -29.46 -28.58
CA ARG A 484 -3.43 -29.45 -27.52
C ARG A 484 -2.09 -30.07 -27.91
N VAL A 485 -2.06 -30.92 -28.93
CA VAL A 485 -0.83 -31.58 -29.40
C VAL A 485 0.13 -30.59 -30.07
N GLN A 486 -0.37 -29.45 -30.56
CA GLN A 486 0.42 -28.48 -31.32
C GLN A 486 0.39 -27.06 -30.73
N LEU A 487 -0.52 -26.75 -29.81
CA LEU A 487 -0.68 -25.42 -29.21
C LEU A 487 -1.13 -25.56 -27.76
N GLN A 488 -0.52 -24.82 -26.83
CA GLN A 488 -0.84 -24.89 -25.40
C GLN A 488 -1.49 -23.59 -24.90
N GLU A 489 -2.20 -23.68 -23.77
CA GLU A 489 -2.75 -22.50 -23.09
C GLU A 489 -1.58 -21.73 -22.45
N GLY A 490 -1.43 -20.45 -22.79
CA GLY A 490 -0.31 -19.61 -22.35
C GLY A 490 0.70 -19.26 -23.44
N ASP A 491 0.71 -19.96 -24.59
CA ASP A 491 1.62 -19.64 -25.69
C ASP A 491 1.39 -18.22 -26.24
N GLN A 492 2.47 -17.48 -26.51
CA GLN A 492 2.39 -16.16 -27.14
C GLN A 492 2.42 -16.31 -28.65
N VAL A 493 1.43 -15.73 -29.33
CA VAL A 493 1.36 -15.66 -30.79
C VAL A 493 2.15 -14.44 -31.25
N ILE A 494 3.21 -14.68 -32.02
CA ILE A 494 4.09 -13.66 -32.62
C ILE A 494 3.59 -13.28 -34.01
N SER A 495 3.15 -14.27 -34.81
CA SER A 495 2.58 -13.99 -36.13
C SER A 495 1.49 -14.98 -36.54
N ILE A 496 0.59 -14.53 -37.41
CA ILE A 496 -0.51 -15.30 -37.97
C ILE A 496 -0.44 -15.24 -39.50
N ASN A 497 -0.21 -16.38 -40.14
CA ASN A 497 0.05 -16.54 -41.57
C ASN A 497 1.10 -15.56 -42.12
N GLY A 498 2.15 -15.30 -41.33
CA GLY A 498 3.24 -14.38 -41.68
C GLY A 498 2.95 -12.91 -41.40
N ASN A 499 1.79 -12.55 -40.82
CA ASN A 499 1.52 -11.19 -40.36
C ASN A 499 1.84 -11.06 -38.87
N ASP A 500 2.67 -10.08 -38.52
CA ASP A 500 2.96 -9.71 -37.13
C ASP A 500 1.70 -9.23 -36.40
N VAL A 501 1.52 -9.63 -35.14
CA VAL A 501 0.33 -9.31 -34.34
C VAL A 501 0.58 -8.32 -33.20
N ASP A 502 1.80 -7.83 -32.99
CA ASP A 502 2.18 -7.00 -31.84
C ASP A 502 1.39 -5.67 -31.76
N GLU A 503 1.26 -4.98 -32.90
CA GLU A 503 0.49 -3.73 -32.99
C GLU A 503 -1.00 -3.93 -33.31
N MET A 504 -1.45 -5.17 -33.49
CA MET A 504 -2.82 -5.45 -33.88
C MET A 504 -3.78 -5.41 -32.69
N THR A 505 -4.96 -4.84 -32.92
CA THR A 505 -6.05 -4.91 -31.94
C THR A 505 -6.59 -6.33 -31.83
N HIS A 506 -7.17 -6.67 -30.67
CA HIS A 506 -7.81 -7.97 -30.45
C HIS A 506 -8.76 -8.37 -31.60
N GLU A 507 -9.55 -7.41 -32.08
CA GLU A 507 -10.53 -7.64 -33.15
C GLU A 507 -9.86 -7.96 -34.49
N GLN A 508 -8.76 -7.28 -34.84
CA GLN A 508 -7.98 -7.56 -36.05
C GLN A 508 -7.32 -8.95 -36.00
N VAL A 509 -6.78 -9.34 -34.84
CA VAL A 509 -6.20 -10.68 -34.62
C VAL A 509 -7.26 -11.77 -34.82
N VAL A 510 -8.44 -11.59 -34.24
CA VAL A 510 -9.56 -12.54 -34.39
C VAL A 510 -10.06 -12.61 -35.83
N GLN A 511 -10.10 -11.48 -36.55
CA GLN A 511 -10.48 -11.45 -37.97
C GLN A 511 -9.45 -12.20 -38.84
N LEU A 512 -8.15 -12.05 -38.60
CA LEU A 512 -7.11 -12.80 -39.32
C LEU A 512 -7.26 -14.32 -39.17
N ILE A 513 -7.50 -14.78 -37.94
CA ILE A 513 -7.74 -16.21 -37.67
C ILE A 513 -9.00 -16.69 -38.40
N ARG A 514 -10.10 -15.94 -38.31
CA ARG A 514 -11.40 -16.32 -38.92
C ARG A 514 -11.39 -16.28 -40.44
N ASN A 515 -10.62 -15.37 -41.04
CA ASN A 515 -10.54 -15.21 -42.49
C ASN A 515 -9.60 -16.25 -43.14
N THR A 516 -8.88 -17.03 -42.34
CA THR A 516 -8.01 -18.09 -42.84
C THR A 516 -8.83 -19.27 -43.35
N ARG A 517 -8.68 -19.61 -44.63
CA ARG A 517 -9.28 -20.81 -45.23
C ARG A 517 -8.22 -21.90 -45.36
N GLY A 518 -8.52 -23.11 -44.87
CA GLY A 518 -7.60 -24.26 -44.93
C GLY A 518 -6.73 -24.38 -43.68
N VAL A 519 -5.43 -24.06 -43.81
CA VAL A 519 -4.42 -24.24 -42.73
C VAL A 519 -4.00 -22.88 -42.18
N LEU A 520 -4.16 -22.70 -40.87
CA LEU A 520 -3.67 -21.57 -40.10
C LEU A 520 -2.24 -21.83 -39.64
N THR A 521 -1.33 -20.93 -39.99
CA THR A 521 0.08 -20.99 -39.57
C THR A 521 0.32 -19.94 -38.50
N LEU A 522 0.77 -20.35 -37.33
CA LEU A 522 1.10 -19.48 -36.20
C LEU A 522 2.60 -19.59 -35.93
N LEU A 523 3.26 -18.46 -35.70
CA LEU A 523 4.57 -18.45 -35.04
C LEU A 523 4.33 -18.17 -33.56
N VAL A 524 4.71 -19.10 -32.69
CA VAL A 524 4.41 -19.02 -31.26
C VAL A 524 5.67 -19.16 -30.42
N LYS A 525 5.74 -18.44 -29.31
CA LYS A 525 6.72 -18.66 -28.25
C LYS A 525 6.11 -19.60 -27.20
N PRO A 526 6.57 -20.87 -27.10
CA PRO A 526 6.01 -21.84 -26.15
C PRO A 526 6.32 -21.42 -24.71
N ASN A 527 5.36 -21.57 -23.78
CA ASN A 527 5.56 -21.24 -22.37
C ASN A 527 6.18 -19.85 -22.15
N ALA A 528 5.67 -18.83 -22.85
CA ALA A 528 5.95 -17.45 -22.47
C ALA A 528 5.34 -17.22 -21.08
N VAL A 529 6.12 -17.49 -20.02
CA VAL A 529 5.92 -16.91 -18.70
C VAL A 529 6.01 -15.41 -18.94
N TYR A 530 4.85 -14.81 -19.20
CA TYR A 530 4.72 -13.37 -19.15
C TYR A 530 4.82 -13.03 -17.66
N GLU A 531 6.05 -12.79 -17.20
CA GLU A 531 6.22 -11.82 -16.14
C GLU A 531 5.51 -10.55 -16.61
N PRO A 532 4.50 -10.07 -15.88
CA PRO A 532 3.86 -8.82 -16.25
C PRO A 532 4.95 -7.74 -16.27
N GLU A 533 5.22 -7.17 -17.46
CA GLU A 533 6.15 -6.05 -17.61
C GLU A 533 5.89 -5.01 -16.52
N GLU A 534 6.86 -4.93 -15.60
CA GLU A 534 7.10 -3.90 -14.59
C GLU A 534 5.87 -3.05 -14.19
N THR A 535 4.99 -3.63 -13.36
CA THR A 535 4.69 -2.90 -12.13
C THR A 535 6.02 -2.74 -11.40
N GLY A 536 6.43 -1.50 -11.12
CA GLY A 536 7.73 -1.16 -10.51
C GLY A 536 8.06 -2.01 -9.28
N PRO A 537 9.31 -1.92 -8.77
CA PRO A 537 9.87 -2.87 -7.80
C PRO A 537 8.81 -3.24 -6.78
N GLU A 538 8.51 -4.54 -6.70
CA GLU A 538 7.64 -5.10 -5.67
C GLU A 538 7.95 -4.39 -4.36
N GLU A 539 6.95 -3.66 -3.86
CA GLU A 539 6.98 -3.25 -2.46
C GLU A 539 7.25 -4.53 -1.66
N PRO A 540 8.24 -4.56 -0.76
CA PRO A 540 8.38 -5.69 0.12
C PRO A 540 7.03 -5.91 0.77
N ALA A 541 6.55 -7.16 0.76
CA ALA A 541 5.35 -7.54 1.49
C ALA A 541 5.44 -6.87 2.87
N VAL A 542 4.52 -5.94 3.16
CA VAL A 542 4.51 -5.24 4.43
C VAL A 542 4.09 -6.27 5.47
N CYS A 543 5.09 -6.98 5.97
CA CYS A 543 5.02 -7.82 7.14
C CYS A 543 5.18 -6.85 8.31
N PHE A 544 4.07 -6.55 8.98
CA PHE A 544 4.18 -6.06 10.35
C PHE A 544 4.72 -7.22 11.19
N VAL A 545 6.05 -7.25 11.35
CA VAL A 545 6.65 -7.89 12.51
C VAL A 545 6.43 -6.92 13.68
N PRO A 546 5.77 -7.32 14.78
CA PRO A 546 5.67 -6.47 15.96
C PRO A 546 7.07 -6.25 16.53
N LEU A 547 7.51 -4.99 16.61
CA LEU A 547 8.69 -4.62 17.38
C LEU A 547 8.35 -4.77 18.86
N SER A 548 8.88 -5.86 19.43
CA SER A 548 9.45 -5.99 20.78
C SER A 548 8.91 -5.10 21.90
N SER A 549 8.29 -5.77 22.88
CA SER A 549 8.27 -5.47 24.32
C SER A 549 9.03 -4.21 24.77
N GLY A 550 8.31 -3.09 24.79
CA GLY A 550 8.65 -1.92 25.58
C GLY A 550 7.35 -1.38 26.15
N GLU A 551 7.27 -1.24 27.47
CA GLU A 551 6.09 -0.77 28.20
C GLU A 551 5.62 0.59 27.65
N TYR A 552 4.57 0.57 26.82
CA TYR A 552 3.85 1.77 26.38
C TYR A 552 2.61 1.94 27.26
N ASP A 553 2.51 3.08 27.92
CA ASP A 553 1.41 3.46 28.82
C ASP A 553 0.16 3.92 28.02
N GLY A 554 -0.38 3.02 27.19
CA GLY A 554 -1.63 3.17 26.44
C GLY A 554 -2.14 1.80 25.96
N ASP A 555 -3.45 1.56 26.04
CA ASP A 555 -4.03 0.23 25.77
C ASP A 555 -3.85 -0.17 24.29
N ALA A 556 -2.86 -1.02 24.01
CA ALA A 556 -2.54 -1.51 22.66
C ALA A 556 -3.74 -2.20 22.01
N LEU A 557 -4.61 -2.83 22.81
CA LEU A 557 -5.85 -3.39 22.32
C LEU A 557 -6.79 -2.29 21.82
N GLU A 558 -7.01 -1.22 22.60
CA GLU A 558 -7.86 -0.10 22.20
C GLU A 558 -7.41 0.52 20.87
N GLN A 559 -6.11 0.69 20.68
CA GLN A 559 -5.54 1.19 19.43
C GLN A 559 -5.83 0.25 18.25
N SER A 560 -5.62 -1.06 18.43
CA SER A 560 -5.90 -2.04 17.38
C SER A 560 -7.39 -2.09 17.01
N MET A 561 -8.29 -1.92 17.98
CA MET A 561 -9.74 -1.87 17.76
C MET A 561 -10.20 -0.59 17.06
N LEU A 562 -9.56 0.55 17.36
CA LEU A 562 -9.79 1.80 16.63
C LEU A 562 -9.34 1.69 15.17
N LEU A 563 -8.17 1.10 14.91
CA LEU A 563 -7.67 0.86 13.55
C LEU A 563 -8.58 -0.07 12.76
N LEU A 564 -9.07 -1.14 13.39
CA LEU A 564 -10.04 -2.04 12.78
C LEU A 564 -11.33 -1.28 12.41
N GLY A 565 -11.83 -0.45 13.32
CA GLY A 565 -13.02 0.37 13.09
C GLY A 565 -12.88 1.36 11.95
N ASP A 566 -11.76 2.09 11.89
CA ASP A 566 -11.48 3.03 10.80
C ASP A 566 -11.29 2.29 9.46
N GLY A 567 -10.60 1.15 9.48
CA GLY A 567 -10.42 0.30 8.30
C GLY A 567 -11.73 -0.24 7.74
N LEU A 568 -12.68 -0.60 8.60
CA LEU A 568 -14.03 -1.02 8.22
C LEU A 568 -14.86 0.14 7.67
N ALA A 569 -14.84 1.30 8.34
CA ALA A 569 -15.59 2.48 7.92
C ALA A 569 -15.10 3.07 6.58
N SER A 570 -13.78 3.11 6.38
CA SER A 570 -13.15 3.60 5.15
C SER A 570 -13.17 2.59 3.98
N GLY A 571 -13.49 1.32 4.27
CA GLY A 571 -13.38 0.20 3.33
C GLY A 571 -11.93 -0.22 3.02
N ALA A 572 -10.93 0.33 3.72
CA ALA A 572 -9.53 -0.06 3.55
C ALA A 572 -9.28 -1.52 3.97
N ALA A 573 -9.94 -1.99 5.04
CA ALA A 573 -9.79 -3.36 5.54
C ALA A 573 -10.19 -4.41 4.48
N LEU A 574 -11.25 -4.16 3.71
CA LEU A 574 -11.66 -5.06 2.63
C LEU A 574 -10.68 -5.02 1.45
N LYS A 575 -10.25 -3.82 1.04
CA LYS A 575 -9.28 -3.69 -0.06
C LYS A 575 -7.98 -4.43 0.25
N GLN A 576 -7.47 -4.31 1.47
CA GLN A 576 -6.28 -5.03 1.92
C GLN A 576 -6.50 -6.55 1.93
N TYR A 577 -7.64 -7.02 2.45
CA TYR A 577 -7.99 -8.44 2.41
C TYR A 577 -8.05 -8.99 0.97
N GLU A 578 -8.58 -8.23 0.02
CA GLU A 578 -8.66 -8.63 -1.39
C GLU A 578 -7.29 -8.76 -2.05
N THR A 579 -6.26 -8.08 -1.54
CA THR A 579 -4.87 -8.21 -2.01
C THR A 579 -4.13 -9.40 -1.41
N LEU A 580 -4.64 -10.04 -0.35
CA LEU A 580 -3.97 -11.18 0.26
C LEU A 580 -3.89 -12.36 -0.70
N LEU A 581 -2.70 -12.96 -0.78
CA LEU A 581 -2.50 -14.21 -1.48
C LEU A 581 -3.51 -15.25 -0.99
N ARG A 582 -4.13 -15.90 -1.97
CA ARG A 582 -5.14 -16.94 -1.77
C ARG A 582 -4.52 -18.28 -1.43
N ARG A 583 -3.32 -18.52 -1.93
CA ARG A 583 -2.48 -19.69 -1.74
C ARG A 583 -1.02 -19.25 -1.89
N LEU A 584 -0.12 -19.83 -1.12
CA LEU A 584 1.33 -19.63 -1.29
C LEU A 584 1.80 -20.38 -2.56
N PRO A 585 2.49 -19.71 -3.51
CA PRO A 585 2.95 -20.34 -4.74
C PRO A 585 3.87 -21.54 -4.51
N ASP A 586 4.75 -21.42 -3.53
CA ASP A 586 5.84 -22.37 -3.29
C ASP A 586 5.42 -23.57 -2.43
N GLU A 587 4.26 -23.52 -1.77
CA GLU A 587 3.77 -24.61 -0.93
C GLU A 587 3.12 -25.74 -1.76
N PRO A 588 3.67 -26.96 -1.77
CA PRO A 588 3.17 -28.06 -2.58
C PRO A 588 1.83 -28.60 -2.05
N SER A 589 1.05 -29.20 -2.95
CA SER A 589 -0.22 -29.90 -2.63
C SER A 589 -0.34 -31.17 -3.46
N ASN A 590 0.80 -31.86 -3.63
CA ASN A 590 0.96 -32.98 -4.53
C ASN A 590 0.19 -34.21 -4.02
N VAL A 591 0.16 -34.46 -2.72
CA VAL A 591 -0.53 -35.62 -2.13
C VAL A 591 -2.04 -35.54 -2.39
N ALA A 592 -2.61 -34.34 -2.20
CA ALA A 592 -4.02 -34.08 -2.46
C ALA A 592 -4.39 -34.25 -3.95
N LYS A 593 -3.44 -33.99 -4.86
CA LYS A 593 -3.62 -34.07 -6.31
C LYS A 593 -3.26 -35.44 -6.89
N ALA A 594 -2.76 -36.37 -6.08
CA ALA A 594 -2.43 -37.71 -6.52
C ALA A 594 -3.68 -38.41 -7.11
N PRO A 595 -3.56 -39.17 -8.21
CA PRO A 595 -4.70 -39.76 -8.91
C PRO A 595 -5.67 -40.55 -8.02
N HIS A 596 -5.15 -41.30 -7.04
CA HIS A 596 -5.94 -42.10 -6.09
C HIS A 596 -6.64 -41.27 -5.00
N ASN A 597 -6.19 -40.03 -4.75
CA ASN A 597 -6.77 -39.12 -3.76
C ASN A 597 -7.77 -38.12 -4.36
N LEU A 598 -7.80 -37.96 -5.70
CA LEU A 598 -8.68 -36.99 -6.36
C LEU A 598 -10.16 -37.14 -5.99
N ASN A 599 -10.64 -38.37 -5.81
CA ASN A 599 -12.04 -38.66 -5.46
C ASN A 599 -12.37 -38.43 -3.98
N LYS A 600 -11.36 -38.18 -3.14
CA LYS A 600 -11.52 -37.81 -1.73
C LYS A 600 -11.67 -36.31 -1.54
N ASN A 601 -11.40 -35.51 -2.59
CA ASN A 601 -11.58 -34.06 -2.58
C ASN A 601 -12.99 -33.69 -3.03
N ARG A 602 -13.74 -33.01 -2.16
CA ARG A 602 -15.04 -32.42 -2.53
C ARG A 602 -14.89 -31.34 -3.60
N TYR A 603 -13.82 -30.55 -3.51
CA TYR A 603 -13.47 -29.49 -4.45
C TYR A 603 -12.01 -29.65 -4.87
N ARG A 604 -11.75 -29.77 -6.17
CA ARG A 604 -10.40 -30.04 -6.70
C ARG A 604 -9.44 -28.86 -6.53
N ASP A 605 -9.97 -27.66 -6.46
CA ASP A 605 -9.25 -26.40 -6.29
C ASP A 605 -8.95 -26.06 -4.82
N ILE A 606 -9.50 -26.82 -3.87
CA ILE A 606 -9.28 -26.65 -2.42
C ILE A 606 -8.47 -27.82 -1.90
N ALA A 607 -7.17 -27.80 -2.18
CA ALA A 607 -6.23 -28.83 -1.75
C ALA A 607 -5.43 -28.36 -0.52
N PRO A 608 -5.28 -29.16 0.55
CA PRO A 608 -4.36 -28.85 1.64
C PRO A 608 -2.92 -28.79 1.14
N TYR A 609 -2.07 -28.01 1.82
CA TYR A 609 -0.62 -28.09 1.62
C TYR A 609 -0.09 -29.43 2.14
N ASP A 610 0.95 -29.95 1.51
CA ASP A 610 1.54 -31.23 1.92
C ASP A 610 2.21 -31.13 3.30
N SER A 611 2.73 -29.93 3.65
CA SER A 611 3.41 -29.61 4.92
C SER A 611 2.51 -29.62 6.14
N THR A 612 1.23 -29.28 5.98
CA THR A 612 0.28 -29.11 7.10
C THR A 612 -0.93 -30.04 7.03
N ARG A 613 -1.00 -30.92 6.02
CA ARG A 613 -2.11 -31.87 5.89
C ARG A 613 -2.17 -32.81 7.10
N VAL A 614 -3.37 -33.27 7.43
CA VAL A 614 -3.51 -34.39 8.37
C VAL A 614 -3.12 -35.69 7.67
N ILE A 615 -2.28 -36.49 8.32
CA ILE A 615 -1.81 -37.80 7.83
C ILE A 615 -2.46 -38.89 8.69
N LEU A 616 -3.31 -39.71 8.09
CA LEU A 616 -3.97 -40.81 8.80
C LEU A 616 -3.02 -42.00 8.93
N LYS A 617 -2.86 -42.52 10.15
CA LYS A 617 -2.05 -43.72 10.40
C LYS A 617 -2.79 -44.99 9.99
N ASN A 618 -4.08 -45.07 10.34
CA ASN A 618 -4.93 -46.24 10.07
C ASN A 618 -6.14 -45.86 9.21
N GLY A 619 -5.96 -44.94 8.27
CA GLY A 619 -7.03 -44.50 7.37
C GLY A 619 -7.55 -45.66 6.52
N PRO A 620 -8.87 -45.91 6.46
CA PRO A 620 -9.44 -47.06 5.75
C PRO A 620 -9.16 -47.06 4.25
N THR A 621 -8.83 -45.89 3.69
CA THR A 621 -8.55 -45.73 2.26
C THR A 621 -7.14 -45.18 1.97
N GLY A 622 -6.23 -45.21 2.95
CA GLY A 622 -4.88 -44.66 2.88
C GLY A 622 -4.66 -43.49 3.84
N ASP A 623 -3.51 -42.82 3.72
CA ASP A 623 -3.06 -41.77 4.67
C ASP A 623 -3.70 -40.39 4.44
N TYR A 624 -4.46 -40.23 3.37
CA TYR A 624 -4.96 -38.93 2.92
C TYR A 624 -6.42 -38.68 3.29
N ILE A 625 -6.64 -37.51 3.92
CA ILE A 625 -7.92 -36.82 4.05
C ILE A 625 -7.72 -35.33 3.73
N ASN A 626 -8.73 -34.66 3.15
CA ASN A 626 -8.65 -33.22 2.86
C ASN A 626 -8.87 -32.40 4.14
N ALA A 627 -7.83 -32.32 4.95
CA ALA A 627 -7.77 -31.58 6.20
C ALA A 627 -6.36 -30.99 6.39
N SER A 628 -6.27 -29.84 7.07
CA SER A 628 -4.99 -29.26 7.50
C SER A 628 -5.04 -28.92 8.98
N TYR A 629 -3.90 -29.04 9.65
CA TYR A 629 -3.69 -28.39 10.94
C TYR A 629 -3.60 -26.88 10.75
N ILE A 630 -4.19 -26.12 11.69
CA ILE A 630 -4.00 -24.67 11.82
C ILE A 630 -3.70 -24.41 13.29
N ASN A 631 -2.55 -23.81 13.55
CA ASN A 631 -2.08 -23.48 14.89
C ASN A 631 -2.03 -21.95 15.02
N MET A 632 -2.78 -21.41 15.97
CA MET A 632 -2.85 -19.98 16.27
C MET A 632 -2.23 -19.73 17.64
N GLU A 633 -1.00 -19.23 17.65
CA GLU A 633 -0.27 -18.89 18.86
C GLU A 633 -0.82 -17.59 19.46
N ILE A 634 -1.05 -17.59 20.77
CA ILE A 634 -1.54 -16.42 21.50
C ILE A 634 -0.33 -15.71 22.14
N PRO A 635 0.00 -14.47 21.74
CA PRO A 635 1.16 -13.75 22.26
C PRO A 635 1.13 -13.62 23.78
N ASN A 636 2.33 -13.66 24.39
CA ASN A 636 2.51 -13.58 25.85
C ASN A 636 1.80 -14.71 26.62
N SER A 637 1.64 -15.88 25.99
CA SER A 637 1.12 -17.08 26.63
C SER A 637 1.68 -18.34 25.96
N ASP A 638 1.67 -19.46 26.68
CA ASP A 638 1.99 -20.77 26.13
C ASP A 638 0.78 -21.40 25.39
N LEU A 639 -0.31 -20.65 25.23
CA LEU A 639 -1.53 -21.15 24.60
C LEU A 639 -1.40 -21.13 23.08
N VAL A 640 -1.57 -22.31 22.48
CA VAL A 640 -1.71 -22.50 21.04
C VAL A 640 -3.10 -23.06 20.75
N LEU A 641 -3.96 -22.25 20.14
CA LEU A 641 -5.25 -22.74 19.66
C LEU A 641 -5.01 -23.62 18.43
N THR A 642 -5.06 -24.93 18.65
CA THR A 642 -4.84 -25.95 17.63
C THR A 642 -6.19 -26.35 17.02
N TYR A 643 -6.22 -26.41 15.68
CA TYR A 643 -7.39 -26.76 14.89
C TYR A 643 -7.07 -27.83 13.85
N ILE A 644 -8.08 -28.62 13.51
CA ILE A 644 -8.10 -29.35 12.24
C ILE A 644 -9.21 -28.75 11.37
N ALA A 645 -8.81 -28.03 10.32
CA ALA A 645 -9.71 -27.47 9.33
C ALA A 645 -9.89 -28.45 8.17
N THR A 646 -11.10 -29.02 8.03
CA THR A 646 -11.40 -30.10 7.08
C THR A 646 -12.60 -29.81 6.20
N GLN A 647 -12.70 -30.46 5.05
CA GLN A 647 -13.89 -30.39 4.21
C GLN A 647 -15.08 -31.13 4.87
N GLY A 648 -16.30 -30.82 4.45
CA GLY A 648 -17.48 -31.61 4.85
C GLY A 648 -17.38 -33.04 4.28
N PRO A 649 -17.46 -34.10 5.13
CA PRO A 649 -17.27 -35.47 4.70
C PRO A 649 -18.08 -35.86 3.46
N LEU A 650 -17.47 -36.64 2.57
CA LEU A 650 -18.15 -37.33 1.48
C LEU A 650 -18.66 -38.68 2.00
N ALA A 651 -19.63 -39.28 1.32
CA ALA A 651 -20.09 -40.63 1.66
C ALA A 651 -18.93 -41.65 1.69
N SER A 652 -17.96 -41.49 0.78
CA SER A 652 -16.76 -42.32 0.69
C SER A 652 -15.68 -42.03 1.74
N THR A 653 -15.74 -40.89 2.44
CA THR A 653 -14.68 -40.45 3.37
C THR A 653 -15.17 -40.34 4.83
N VAL A 654 -16.35 -40.91 5.15
CA VAL A 654 -16.88 -40.94 6.53
C VAL A 654 -15.94 -41.72 7.45
N GLY A 655 -15.40 -42.84 6.98
CA GLY A 655 -14.45 -43.65 7.75
C GLY A 655 -13.15 -42.91 8.00
N ASP A 656 -12.57 -42.28 6.97
CA ASP A 656 -11.36 -41.45 7.11
C ASP A 656 -11.57 -40.30 8.10
N PHE A 657 -12.77 -39.67 8.08
CA PHE A 657 -13.12 -38.59 9.01
C PHE A 657 -13.15 -39.06 10.47
N TRP A 658 -13.81 -40.18 10.78
CA TRP A 658 -13.84 -40.70 12.15
C TRP A 658 -12.48 -41.26 12.60
N GLN A 659 -11.71 -41.80 11.67
CA GLN A 659 -10.33 -42.18 11.95
C GLN A 659 -9.50 -40.96 12.36
N MET A 660 -9.66 -39.84 11.64
CA MET A 660 -9.04 -38.55 11.99
C MET A 660 -9.43 -38.09 13.40
N VAL A 661 -10.73 -38.09 13.72
CA VAL A 661 -11.25 -37.72 15.05
C VAL A 661 -10.65 -38.60 16.15
N TRP A 662 -10.53 -39.90 15.90
CA TRP A 662 -9.93 -40.85 16.83
C TRP A 662 -8.43 -40.60 17.01
N GLU A 663 -7.66 -40.54 15.92
CA GLU A 663 -6.20 -40.41 15.97
C GLU A 663 -5.73 -39.07 16.52
N SER A 664 -6.49 -38.00 16.29
CA SER A 664 -6.19 -36.67 16.82
C SER A 664 -6.69 -36.45 18.25
N GLU A 665 -7.34 -37.45 18.86
CA GLU A 665 -7.95 -37.36 20.20
C GLU A 665 -8.94 -36.19 20.37
N SER A 666 -9.56 -35.73 19.28
CA SER A 666 -10.46 -34.59 19.33
C SER A 666 -11.80 -34.99 19.96
N SER A 667 -12.24 -34.24 20.96
CA SER A 667 -13.54 -34.41 21.62
C SER A 667 -14.61 -33.45 21.11
N LEU A 668 -14.26 -32.50 20.23
CA LEU A 668 -15.16 -31.44 19.78
C LEU A 668 -15.08 -31.24 18.26
N VAL A 669 -16.25 -31.29 17.61
CA VAL A 669 -16.40 -31.11 16.16
C VAL A 669 -17.40 -29.99 15.88
N VAL A 670 -16.97 -28.95 15.18
CA VAL A 670 -17.82 -27.82 14.77
C VAL A 670 -18.16 -27.91 13.28
N MET A 671 -19.44 -27.98 12.97
CA MET A 671 -20.00 -28.06 11.62
C MET A 671 -20.72 -26.75 11.28
N LEU A 672 -20.23 -26.02 10.28
CA LEU A 672 -20.73 -24.70 9.87
C LEU A 672 -21.54 -24.73 8.57
N THR A 673 -22.19 -25.86 8.28
CA THR A 673 -22.99 -26.06 7.07
C THR A 673 -24.14 -27.02 7.33
N VAL A 674 -25.17 -26.96 6.51
CA VAL A 674 -26.22 -27.99 6.45
C VAL A 674 -25.79 -29.11 5.49
N LEU A 675 -26.53 -30.22 5.45
CA LEU A 675 -26.20 -31.34 4.57
C LEU A 675 -26.31 -30.99 3.08
N ALA A 676 -27.32 -30.18 2.73
CA ALA A 676 -27.53 -29.71 1.37
C ALA A 676 -28.03 -28.26 1.35
N GLU A 677 -27.55 -27.49 0.37
CA GLU A 677 -27.89 -26.09 0.15
C GLU A 677 -28.36 -25.95 -1.30
N ARG A 678 -29.56 -25.41 -1.53
CA ARG A 678 -30.20 -25.32 -2.87
C ARG A 678 -30.13 -26.63 -3.69
N GLY A 679 -30.35 -27.77 -3.02
CA GLY A 679 -30.32 -29.10 -3.64
C GLY A 679 -28.92 -29.65 -3.95
N ARG A 680 -27.83 -28.94 -3.60
CA ARG A 680 -26.46 -29.43 -3.74
C ARG A 680 -25.94 -29.94 -2.40
N ALA A 681 -25.40 -31.16 -2.39
CA ALA A 681 -24.78 -31.74 -1.20
C ALA A 681 -23.55 -30.94 -0.77
N LYS A 682 -23.54 -30.46 0.48
CA LYS A 682 -22.44 -29.71 1.10
C LYS A 682 -21.66 -30.54 2.10
N CYS A 683 -22.34 -31.49 2.74
CA CYS A 683 -21.78 -32.42 3.70
C CYS A 683 -22.60 -33.72 3.68
N HIS A 684 -21.95 -34.87 3.76
CA HIS A 684 -22.64 -36.12 4.05
C HIS A 684 -22.93 -36.20 5.56
N GLN A 685 -24.04 -36.84 5.94
CA GLN A 685 -24.33 -37.08 7.35
C GLN A 685 -23.40 -38.18 7.85
N TYR A 686 -22.39 -37.80 8.62
CA TYR A 686 -21.37 -38.72 9.14
C TYR A 686 -21.69 -39.26 10.54
N TRP A 687 -22.89 -39.01 11.06
CA TRP A 687 -23.34 -39.51 12.36
C TRP A 687 -24.64 -40.32 12.22
N PRO A 688 -24.89 -41.33 13.08
CA PRO A 688 -26.18 -42.02 13.13
C PRO A 688 -27.24 -41.11 13.77
N LYS A 689 -28.51 -41.26 13.40
CA LYS A 689 -29.60 -40.54 14.10
C LYS A 689 -29.79 -41.10 15.51
N LEU A 690 -30.33 -40.29 16.43
CA LEU A 690 -30.67 -40.75 17.77
C LEU A 690 -31.61 -41.97 17.69
N GLY A 691 -31.26 -43.06 18.40
CA GLY A 691 -32.01 -44.32 18.39
C GLY A 691 -31.81 -45.21 17.15
N ALA A 692 -31.03 -44.77 16.16
CA ALA A 692 -30.67 -45.61 15.01
C ALA A 692 -29.56 -46.62 15.37
N ALA A 693 -29.37 -47.62 14.50
CA ALA A 693 -28.26 -48.55 14.63
C ALA A 693 -26.90 -47.80 14.64
N PRO A 694 -25.91 -48.29 15.42
CA PRO A 694 -24.57 -47.71 15.44
C PRO A 694 -23.97 -47.60 14.02
N LEU A 695 -23.34 -46.47 13.71
CA LEU A 695 -22.61 -46.28 12.48
C LEU A 695 -21.25 -46.98 12.60
N LYS A 696 -21.02 -48.02 11.83
CA LYS A 696 -19.70 -48.65 11.70
C LYS A 696 -18.83 -47.79 10.78
N ALA A 697 -18.01 -46.91 11.37
CA ALA A 697 -17.23 -45.92 10.64
C ALA A 697 -16.00 -46.54 9.95
N THR A 698 -15.31 -47.45 10.65
CA THR A 698 -14.21 -48.26 10.10
C THR A 698 -14.39 -49.72 10.51
N SER A 699 -13.43 -50.60 10.20
CA SER A 699 -13.43 -51.98 10.72
C SER A 699 -13.30 -52.04 12.24
N SER A 700 -12.73 -51.00 12.85
CA SER A 700 -12.41 -50.90 14.27
C SER A 700 -13.29 -49.90 15.03
N LEU A 701 -13.76 -48.84 14.37
CA LEU A 701 -14.48 -47.75 15.02
C LEU A 701 -15.98 -47.79 14.76
N THR A 702 -16.75 -47.66 15.84
CA THR A 702 -18.21 -47.57 15.83
C THR A 702 -18.67 -46.30 16.53
N VAL A 703 -19.62 -45.59 15.92
CA VAL A 703 -20.17 -44.33 16.42
C VAL A 703 -21.63 -44.53 16.80
N THR A 704 -22.03 -44.02 17.96
CA THR A 704 -23.44 -43.97 18.39
C THR A 704 -23.79 -42.58 18.88
N THR A 705 -24.94 -42.05 18.46
CA THR A 705 -25.45 -40.77 18.97
C THR A 705 -26.23 -41.01 20.25
N THR A 706 -25.80 -40.36 21.33
CA THR A 706 -26.38 -40.50 22.68
C THR A 706 -27.38 -39.38 22.99
N SER A 707 -27.17 -38.19 22.44
CA SER A 707 -28.10 -37.07 22.58
C SER A 707 -28.10 -36.18 21.33
N GLU A 708 -29.23 -35.53 21.05
CA GLU A 708 -29.37 -34.53 20.00
C GLU A 708 -30.36 -33.44 20.48
N GLU A 709 -29.87 -32.21 20.58
CA GLU A 709 -30.62 -31.08 21.13
C GLU A 709 -30.52 -29.87 20.19
N ASN A 710 -31.66 -29.23 19.91
CA ASN A 710 -31.72 -28.03 19.08
C ASN A 710 -31.82 -26.77 19.96
N TRP A 711 -30.83 -25.90 19.85
CA TRP A 711 -30.67 -24.66 20.63
C TRP A 711 -30.96 -23.40 19.79
N GLY A 712 -31.76 -23.54 18.72
CA GLY A 712 -32.18 -22.45 17.84
C GLY A 712 -31.13 -22.11 16.77
N HIS A 713 -30.00 -21.52 17.18
CA HIS A 713 -28.93 -21.13 16.25
C HIS A 713 -27.96 -22.26 15.91
N TYR A 714 -27.96 -23.32 16.72
CA TYR A 714 -27.14 -24.50 16.53
C TYR A 714 -27.84 -25.75 17.06
N THR A 715 -27.37 -26.91 16.61
CA THR A 715 -27.73 -28.22 17.14
C THR A 715 -26.52 -28.82 17.84
N ARG A 716 -26.69 -29.31 19.06
CA ARG A 716 -25.66 -30.03 19.82
C ARG A 716 -25.96 -31.53 19.76
N ARG A 717 -24.95 -32.34 19.44
CA ARG A 717 -25.02 -33.80 19.49
C ARG A 717 -23.90 -34.33 20.34
N GLU A 718 -24.21 -35.27 21.23
CA GLU A 718 -23.18 -36.08 21.89
C GLU A 718 -23.14 -37.45 21.24
N MET A 719 -21.94 -37.89 20.93
CA MET A 719 -21.67 -39.16 20.29
C MET A 719 -20.65 -39.93 21.09
N CYS A 720 -20.80 -41.24 21.11
CA CYS A 720 -19.84 -42.17 21.68
C CYS A 720 -19.13 -42.90 20.54
N LEU A 721 -17.82 -42.70 20.46
CA LEU A 721 -16.91 -43.34 19.52
C LEU A 721 -16.19 -44.47 20.24
N LYS A 722 -16.43 -45.71 19.81
CA LYS A 722 -15.88 -46.93 20.42
C LYS A 722 -14.96 -47.66 19.46
N ASP A 723 -13.81 -48.08 19.96
CA ASP A 723 -12.91 -49.01 19.28
C ASP A 723 -13.23 -50.45 19.69
N ASN A 724 -12.86 -51.41 18.85
CA ASN A 724 -13.02 -52.85 19.10
C ASN A 724 -12.26 -53.33 20.35
N ASN A 725 -11.23 -52.58 20.77
CA ASN A 725 -10.45 -52.86 21.98
C ASN A 725 -11.15 -52.43 23.28
N GLY A 726 -12.37 -51.90 23.20
CA GLY A 726 -13.16 -51.46 24.35
C GLY A 726 -12.92 -50.01 24.78
N ALA A 727 -11.92 -49.33 24.20
CA ALA A 727 -11.71 -47.90 24.39
C ALA A 727 -12.89 -47.10 23.83
N SER A 728 -13.37 -46.12 24.59
CA SER A 728 -14.56 -45.34 24.26
C SER A 728 -14.31 -43.86 24.54
N ARG A 729 -14.73 -42.99 23.64
CA ARG A 729 -14.57 -41.53 23.74
C ARG A 729 -15.91 -40.84 23.48
N VAL A 730 -16.18 -39.79 24.24
CA VAL A 730 -17.34 -38.92 24.00
C VAL A 730 -16.89 -37.79 23.09
N VAL A 731 -17.62 -37.59 22.00
CA VAL A 731 -17.39 -36.54 21.00
C VAL A 731 -18.63 -35.67 20.93
N THR A 732 -18.45 -34.38 21.19
CA THR A 732 -19.51 -33.37 21.02
C THR A 732 -19.43 -32.79 19.61
N GLN A 733 -20.54 -32.80 18.88
CA GLN A 733 -20.67 -32.07 17.63
C GLN A 733 -21.58 -30.85 17.83
N LEU A 734 -21.09 -29.69 17.44
CA LEU A 734 -21.87 -28.45 17.36
C LEU A 734 -22.11 -28.10 15.89
N GLN A 735 -23.35 -28.18 15.44
CA GLN A 735 -23.75 -27.79 14.10
C GLN A 735 -24.39 -26.41 14.13
N TYR A 736 -23.71 -25.38 13.63
CA TYR A 736 -24.28 -24.03 13.51
C TYR A 736 -25.25 -23.96 12.32
N THR A 737 -26.54 -23.79 12.60
CA THR A 737 -27.63 -23.86 11.62
C THR A 737 -28.08 -22.50 11.11
N ALA A 738 -27.67 -21.41 11.77
CA ALA A 738 -28.06 -20.04 11.41
C ALA A 738 -27.20 -19.39 10.31
N TRP A 739 -26.24 -20.10 9.71
CA TRP A 739 -25.41 -19.56 8.62
C TRP A 739 -26.08 -19.77 7.25
N PRO A 740 -26.41 -18.71 6.49
CA PRO A 740 -27.08 -18.86 5.21
C PRO A 740 -26.15 -19.38 4.09
N ASP A 741 -26.75 -20.01 3.07
CA ASP A 741 -26.07 -20.55 1.87
C ASP A 741 -25.17 -19.52 1.19
N HIS A 742 -25.66 -18.29 1.04
CA HIS A 742 -24.92 -17.14 0.53
C HIS A 742 -25.02 -16.01 1.55
N GLY A 743 -23.88 -15.50 1.98
CA GLY A 743 -23.80 -14.41 2.93
C GLY A 743 -23.22 -14.83 4.27
N VAL A 744 -23.70 -14.18 5.30
CA VAL A 744 -23.19 -14.23 6.67
C VAL A 744 -24.38 -14.33 7.63
N PRO A 745 -24.20 -14.81 8.87
CA PRO A 745 -25.27 -14.83 9.85
C PRO A 745 -25.87 -13.43 10.08
N ASP A 746 -27.19 -13.36 10.24
CA ASP A 746 -27.89 -12.08 10.48
C ASP A 746 -27.69 -11.57 11.93
N ASP A 747 -27.47 -12.48 12.88
CA ASP A 747 -27.23 -12.17 14.29
C ASP A 747 -25.75 -12.40 14.65
N SER A 748 -24.97 -11.32 14.63
CA SER A 748 -23.55 -11.33 15.01
C SER A 748 -23.34 -11.70 16.49
N ALA A 749 -24.25 -11.30 17.37
CA ALA A 749 -24.14 -11.61 18.80
C ALA A 749 -24.36 -13.11 19.07
N ALA A 750 -25.31 -13.75 18.38
CA ALA A 750 -25.49 -15.19 18.43
C ALA A 750 -24.27 -15.95 17.90
N PHE A 751 -23.64 -15.45 16.84
CA PHE A 751 -22.39 -16.02 16.33
C PHE A 751 -21.23 -15.90 17.33
N ILE A 752 -21.06 -14.76 17.98
CA ILE A 752 -20.04 -14.57 19.03
C ILE A 752 -20.30 -15.50 20.23
N ARG A 753 -21.54 -15.58 20.72
CA ARG A 753 -21.92 -16.52 21.81
C ARG A 753 -21.63 -17.97 21.44
N PHE A 754 -21.94 -18.36 20.22
CA PHE A 754 -21.62 -19.71 19.72
C PHE A 754 -20.11 -19.96 19.67
N THR A 755 -19.33 -18.94 19.29
CA THR A 755 -17.86 -19.04 19.25
C THR A 755 -17.29 -19.19 20.66
N GLN A 756 -17.79 -18.43 21.64
CA GLN A 756 -17.41 -18.56 23.05
C GLN A 756 -17.73 -19.96 23.60
N LEU A 757 -18.92 -20.50 23.28
CA LEU A 757 -19.28 -21.87 23.63
C LEU A 757 -18.30 -22.91 23.04
N CYS A 758 -17.79 -22.68 21.82
CA CYS A 758 -16.78 -23.56 21.24
C CYS A 758 -15.48 -23.54 22.06
N SER A 759 -15.04 -22.35 22.50
CA SER A 759 -13.87 -22.19 23.36
C SER A 759 -14.05 -22.84 24.72
N GLU A 760 -15.21 -22.66 25.36
CA GLU A 760 -15.55 -23.27 26.67
C GLU A 760 -15.54 -24.81 26.63
N LEU A 761 -15.89 -25.41 25.49
CA LEU A 761 -15.96 -26.86 25.33
C LEU A 761 -14.64 -27.49 24.85
N ARG A 762 -13.58 -26.70 24.66
CA ARG A 762 -12.26 -27.25 24.34
C ARG A 762 -11.74 -28.09 25.50
N ASN A 763 -11.04 -29.17 25.15
CA ASN A 763 -10.35 -30.00 26.12
C ASN A 763 -8.90 -29.48 26.26
N HIS A 764 -8.56 -28.99 27.44
CA HIS A 764 -7.23 -28.46 27.78
C HIS A 764 -6.28 -29.52 28.36
N ARG A 765 -6.62 -30.81 28.22
CA ARG A 765 -5.71 -31.87 28.57
C ARG A 765 -4.68 -32.01 27.47
N ALA A 766 -3.48 -31.51 27.69
CA ALA A 766 -2.39 -31.61 26.72
C ALA A 766 -2.12 -33.08 26.30
N VAL A 767 -1.94 -33.30 25.00
CA VAL A 767 -1.66 -34.59 24.36
C VAL A 767 -0.45 -34.41 23.44
N ILE A 768 0.29 -35.49 23.22
CA ILE A 768 1.40 -35.49 22.26
C ILE A 768 0.81 -35.54 20.83
N PRO A 769 1.07 -34.54 19.98
CA PRO A 769 0.58 -34.55 18.60
C PRO A 769 1.15 -35.75 17.84
N THR A 770 0.28 -36.68 17.43
CA THR A 770 0.71 -37.95 16.81
C THR A 770 1.16 -37.82 15.35
N VAL A 771 1.09 -36.64 14.71
CA VAL A 771 0.99 -36.54 13.24
C VAL A 771 1.84 -35.44 12.57
N VAL A 772 2.56 -34.60 13.31
CA VAL A 772 3.57 -33.73 12.67
C VAL A 772 4.86 -34.57 12.54
N GLN A 773 5.56 -34.49 11.40
CA GLN A 773 6.88 -35.14 11.20
C GLN A 773 7.70 -35.12 12.48
N GLU A 774 8.32 -36.25 12.82
CA GLU A 774 9.18 -36.46 14.00
C GLU A 774 9.88 -35.14 14.39
N PRO A 775 9.40 -34.45 15.45
CA PRO A 775 10.09 -33.27 15.92
C PRO A 775 11.46 -33.71 16.42
N ASP A 776 12.42 -32.78 16.36
CA ASP A 776 13.71 -32.94 17.00
C ASP A 776 13.47 -33.41 18.47
N PRO A 777 14.10 -34.49 18.95
CA PRO A 777 13.84 -35.06 20.29
C PRO A 777 14.04 -34.07 21.45
N GLU A 778 14.54 -32.86 21.20
CA GLU A 778 14.68 -31.78 22.17
C GLU A 778 13.46 -30.84 22.29
N GLU A 779 12.44 -30.92 21.40
CA GLU A 779 11.20 -30.11 21.44
C GLU A 779 9.90 -30.94 21.51
N GLU A 780 9.75 -31.81 22.52
CA GLU A 780 8.45 -32.44 22.84
C GLU A 780 7.44 -31.40 23.36
N ARG A 781 6.77 -30.66 22.47
CA ARG A 781 5.68 -29.75 22.85
C ARG A 781 4.37 -30.51 23.02
N LEU A 782 3.89 -30.58 24.27
CA LEU A 782 2.55 -31.03 24.61
C LEU A 782 1.53 -30.00 24.12
N LEU A 783 0.64 -30.36 23.18
CA LEU A 783 -0.40 -29.46 22.66
C LEU A 783 -1.79 -29.93 23.09
N ASP A 784 -2.73 -28.99 23.24
CA ASP A 784 -4.13 -29.34 23.45
C ASP A 784 -4.71 -30.09 22.24
N PRO A 785 -5.59 -31.09 22.45
CA PRO A 785 -6.32 -31.75 21.38
C PRO A 785 -6.97 -30.75 20.43
N PRO A 786 -6.81 -30.91 19.10
CA PRO A 786 -7.31 -29.95 18.14
C PRO A 786 -8.84 -29.88 18.13
N LEU A 787 -9.37 -28.66 17.98
CA LEU A 787 -10.76 -28.46 17.61
C LEU A 787 -10.95 -28.78 16.13
N ILE A 788 -11.79 -29.76 15.80
CA ILE A 788 -12.12 -30.06 14.41
C ILE A 788 -13.19 -29.07 13.94
N VAL A 789 -12.92 -28.30 12.89
CA VAL A 789 -13.87 -27.34 12.32
C VAL A 789 -14.04 -27.60 10.84
N HIS A 790 -15.28 -27.70 10.37
CA HIS A 790 -15.56 -27.85 8.95
C HIS A 790 -16.78 -27.08 8.48
N CYS A 791 -16.75 -26.74 7.20
CA CYS A 791 -17.93 -26.29 6.46
C CYS A 791 -18.11 -27.22 5.26
N SER A 792 -18.44 -26.70 4.07
CA SER A 792 -18.43 -27.54 2.87
C SER A 792 -17.00 -27.76 2.35
N ALA A 793 -16.25 -26.69 2.10
CA ALA A 793 -14.88 -26.76 1.59
C ALA A 793 -13.80 -26.78 2.70
N GLY A 794 -14.18 -26.46 3.93
CA GLY A 794 -13.24 -26.39 5.06
C GLY A 794 -12.33 -25.16 5.07
N VAL A 795 -12.75 -24.05 4.44
CA VAL A 795 -11.92 -22.83 4.31
C VAL A 795 -12.67 -21.52 4.57
N GLY A 796 -13.87 -21.33 3.99
CA GLY A 796 -14.62 -20.07 4.09
C GLY A 796 -15.19 -19.81 5.50
N ARG A 797 -16.33 -20.46 5.82
CA ARG A 797 -16.96 -20.36 7.15
C ARG A 797 -16.05 -20.92 8.25
N THR A 798 -15.29 -21.97 7.93
CA THR A 798 -14.26 -22.55 8.82
C THR A 798 -13.25 -21.49 9.26
N GLY A 799 -12.60 -20.78 8.32
CA GLY A 799 -11.65 -19.73 8.67
C GLY A 799 -12.30 -18.55 9.39
N ALA A 800 -13.59 -18.27 9.13
CA ALA A 800 -14.32 -17.22 9.83
C ALA A 800 -14.52 -17.54 11.32
N LEU A 801 -14.82 -18.79 11.68
CA LEU A 801 -14.91 -19.23 13.08
C LEU A 801 -13.53 -19.19 13.76
N ILE A 802 -12.48 -19.70 13.09
CA ILE A 802 -11.11 -19.72 13.64
C ILE A 802 -10.63 -18.28 13.92
N LEU A 803 -10.87 -17.35 12.98
CA LEU A 803 -10.56 -15.94 13.16
C LEU A 803 -11.33 -15.32 14.34
N ALA A 804 -12.64 -15.58 14.44
CA ALA A 804 -13.47 -15.05 15.50
C ALA A 804 -13.03 -15.57 16.87
N GLU A 805 -12.73 -16.86 16.99
CA GLU A 805 -12.29 -17.47 18.24
C GLU A 805 -10.91 -16.94 18.68
N THR A 806 -9.96 -16.92 17.75
CA THR A 806 -8.63 -16.36 18.01
C THR A 806 -8.73 -14.89 18.44
N ALA A 807 -9.60 -14.11 17.79
CA ALA A 807 -9.84 -12.74 18.16
C ALA A 807 -10.44 -12.60 19.56
N ILE A 808 -11.44 -13.41 19.92
CA ILE A 808 -12.03 -13.40 21.27
C ILE A 808 -10.98 -13.72 22.34
N GLU A 809 -10.08 -14.66 22.08
CA GLU A 809 -8.99 -15.00 23.01
C GLU A 809 -7.96 -13.87 23.14
N LEU A 810 -7.63 -13.16 22.06
CA LEU A 810 -6.80 -11.95 22.13
C LEU A 810 -7.50 -10.83 22.91
N LEU A 811 -8.81 -10.64 22.70
CA LEU A 811 -9.61 -9.64 23.41
C LEU A 811 -9.71 -9.93 24.91
N SER A 812 -9.90 -11.20 25.31
CA SER A 812 -9.99 -11.61 26.72
C SER A 812 -8.69 -11.33 27.48
N ARG A 813 -7.53 -11.47 26.80
CA ARG A 813 -6.18 -11.22 27.31
C ARG A 813 -5.67 -9.79 27.11
N ARG A 814 -6.51 -8.89 26.59
CA ARG A 814 -6.14 -7.50 26.26
C ARG A 814 -4.94 -7.38 25.31
N GLN A 815 -4.79 -8.34 24.40
CA GLN A 815 -3.75 -8.32 23.37
C GLN A 815 -4.25 -7.56 22.13
N PRO A 816 -3.36 -6.85 21.41
CA PRO A 816 -3.73 -6.18 20.16
C PRO A 816 -4.16 -7.18 19.09
N LEU A 817 -5.15 -6.79 18.29
CA LEU A 817 -5.78 -7.65 17.28
C LEU A 817 -5.60 -7.09 15.86
N TYR A 818 -5.02 -7.88 14.97
CA TYR A 818 -4.85 -7.54 13.55
C TYR A 818 -5.44 -8.63 12.65
N PRO A 819 -6.74 -8.55 12.27
CA PRO A 819 -7.42 -9.64 11.56
C PRO A 819 -6.78 -10.03 10.22
N LEU A 820 -6.16 -9.07 9.52
CA LEU A 820 -5.50 -9.32 8.25
C LEU A 820 -4.28 -10.24 8.40
N ASP A 821 -3.49 -10.03 9.46
CA ASP A 821 -2.29 -10.82 9.75
C ASP A 821 -2.67 -12.22 10.23
N LEU A 822 -3.71 -12.34 11.05
CA LEU A 822 -4.28 -13.64 11.44
C LEU A 822 -4.75 -14.43 10.22
N VAL A 823 -5.42 -13.78 9.24
CA VAL A 823 -5.82 -14.44 7.99
C VAL A 823 -4.62 -14.84 7.14
N ARG A 824 -3.59 -13.99 7.07
CA ARG A 824 -2.34 -14.32 6.38
C ARG A 824 -1.70 -15.58 6.99
N HIS A 825 -1.61 -15.63 8.31
CA HIS A 825 -1.09 -16.79 9.06
C HIS A 825 -1.94 -18.05 8.86
N MET A 826 -3.27 -17.95 8.88
CA MET A 826 -4.12 -19.09 8.56
C MET A 826 -3.88 -19.60 7.12
N ARG A 827 -3.58 -18.71 6.16
CA ARG A 827 -3.36 -19.06 4.74
C ARG A 827 -1.98 -19.64 4.45
N THR A 828 -1.01 -19.50 5.35
CA THR A 828 0.25 -20.26 5.27
C THR A 828 0.03 -21.73 5.65
N GLN A 829 -0.95 -22.01 6.50
CA GLN A 829 -1.24 -23.37 6.96
C GLN A 829 -2.38 -24.06 6.20
N ARG A 830 -3.42 -23.32 5.79
CA ARG A 830 -4.48 -23.86 4.93
C ARG A 830 -4.88 -22.84 3.85
N PRO A 831 -4.72 -23.16 2.56
CA PRO A 831 -4.99 -22.20 1.50
C PRO A 831 -6.45 -21.78 1.49
N MET A 832 -6.72 -20.58 0.99
CA MET A 832 -8.06 -20.03 0.79
C MET A 832 -8.87 -19.81 2.07
N CYS A 833 -8.27 -19.92 3.26
CA CYS A 833 -8.92 -19.59 4.54
C CYS A 833 -9.57 -18.20 4.47
N ILE A 834 -10.86 -18.18 4.80
CA ILE A 834 -11.83 -17.11 4.50
C ILE A 834 -11.82 -16.78 2.99
N GLN A 835 -12.80 -17.30 2.24
CA GLN A 835 -12.85 -17.18 0.78
C GLN A 835 -13.51 -15.89 0.29
N ASN A 836 -14.45 -15.34 1.06
CA ASN A 836 -15.28 -14.21 0.65
C ASN A 836 -15.03 -13.00 1.55
N ALA A 837 -14.84 -11.83 0.92
CA ALA A 837 -14.70 -10.56 1.61
C ALA A 837 -15.88 -10.24 2.53
N SER A 838 -17.10 -10.70 2.20
CA SER A 838 -18.26 -10.53 3.08
C SER A 838 -18.11 -11.29 4.40
N GLN A 839 -17.49 -12.48 4.39
CA GLN A 839 -17.23 -13.27 5.61
C GLN A 839 -16.15 -12.62 6.46
N TYR A 840 -15.07 -12.16 5.82
CA TYR A 840 -14.01 -11.39 6.51
C TYR A 840 -14.58 -10.14 7.18
N LYS A 841 -15.35 -9.35 6.42
CA LYS A 841 -16.02 -8.13 6.90
C LYS A 841 -16.93 -8.44 8.09
N PHE A 842 -17.79 -9.45 7.97
CA PHE A 842 -18.71 -9.83 9.03
C PHE A 842 -18.00 -10.20 10.32
N VAL A 843 -16.92 -10.99 10.26
CA VAL A 843 -16.16 -11.35 11.46
C VAL A 843 -15.54 -10.11 12.10
N CYS A 844 -14.93 -9.23 11.30
CA CYS A 844 -14.36 -7.98 11.79
C CYS A 844 -15.42 -7.08 12.45
N GLU A 845 -16.59 -6.91 11.82
CA GLU A 845 -17.71 -6.13 12.39
C GLU A 845 -18.27 -6.79 13.67
N SER A 846 -18.33 -8.12 13.72
CA SER A 846 -18.80 -8.87 14.89
C SER A 846 -17.85 -8.72 16.08
N ILE A 847 -16.54 -8.78 15.83
CA ILE A 847 -15.49 -8.54 16.84
C ILE A 847 -15.56 -7.10 17.34
N GLN A 848 -15.69 -6.12 16.43
CA GLN A 848 -15.78 -4.71 16.81
C GLN A 848 -17.04 -4.44 17.66
N ALA A 849 -18.18 -5.03 17.29
CA ALA A 849 -19.40 -4.96 18.08
C ALA A 849 -19.26 -5.63 19.45
N ALA A 850 -18.62 -6.80 19.52
CA ALA A 850 -18.37 -7.52 20.77
C ALA A 850 -17.45 -6.73 21.72
N TYR A 851 -16.40 -6.11 21.19
CA TYR A 851 -15.51 -5.23 21.96
C TYR A 851 -16.26 -4.01 22.50
N ALA A 852 -17.04 -3.32 21.66
CA ALA A 852 -17.84 -2.16 22.06
C ALA A 852 -18.94 -2.51 23.07
N GLY A 853 -19.49 -3.74 23.00
CA GLY A 853 -20.50 -4.26 23.92
C GLY A 853 -19.96 -4.71 25.28
N GLY A 854 -18.64 -4.67 25.49
CA GLY A 854 -17.99 -5.14 26.71
C GLY A 854 -18.04 -6.67 26.81
N LEU A 855 -17.07 -7.35 26.19
CA LEU A 855 -16.89 -8.79 26.39
C LEU A 855 -16.72 -9.09 27.90
N PRO A 856 -17.39 -10.12 28.42
CA PRO A 856 -17.20 -10.54 29.81
C PRO A 856 -15.73 -10.89 30.03
N ARG A 857 -15.15 -10.31 31.09
CA ARG A 857 -13.76 -10.58 31.50
C ARG A 857 -13.63 -12.07 31.81
N ALA A 858 -12.55 -12.70 31.35
CA ALA A 858 -12.14 -13.99 31.91
C ALA A 858 -11.96 -13.82 33.43
N PRO A 859 -12.34 -14.83 34.26
CA PRO A 859 -11.97 -14.81 35.66
C PRO A 859 -10.44 -14.72 35.75
N ALA A 860 -9.93 -13.78 36.54
CA ALA A 860 -8.52 -13.73 36.86
C ALA A 860 -8.20 -14.95 37.73
N ASP A 861 -7.29 -15.81 37.26
CA ASP A 861 -6.69 -16.87 38.05
C ASP A 861 -5.80 -16.30 39.17
#